data_AF-A0A958AQR9-F1
#
_entry.id   AF-A0A958AQR9-F1
#
_cell.length_a   1.000
_cell.length_b   1.000
_cell.length_c   1.000
_cell.angle_alpha   90.00
_cell.angle_beta   90.00
_cell.angle_gamma   90.00
#
_symmetry.space_group_name_H-M   'P 1'
#
loop_
_entity.id
_entity.type
_entity.pdbx_description
1 polymer ?
#
loop_
_entity_poly.entity_id
_entity_poly.type
_entity_poly.pdbx_seq_one_letter_code
_entity_poly.pdbx_strand_id
1 'polypeptide(L)'
;MTRYYNIGSIRAYLIEGFSEEELRAFCFDHLDFRDVHNQISENDGKSKIVHQLVEYADRRELFGSLLFWAKKRNPAKYEKHKPYWSNSPPTRPSKGPKMPKITDVLLQQGLNEIEEIKESIEEDLDKAIRRWWGIKQMTLSQGDEGGVWRNADLLKKLEDIWTYEIKDLEWQLELLRRAIANYHKGNINGATERATLIDQINPGDSSKAAVSAKLLVAFMKNDDQQIVNLAQEVDPLLVVEAVWWLYSFNDVEFSVIVKPIVAKTLSTLAGQTNAIHYVHQILHLSIDGQNLLEDPNFNPIPLQELASESPEQYHRELAYDLLRWRQAGYGWPPLWSDGLIWPPKRNTYVTVWLKEVLSRSLSYNPFSIRKAELEPNLFNLFVSEPFWVLNGDSWRTPQAAILFGEQGGGKTTIAFMLIREHRETIPDISKKRIFPVYFSLEINPSSEIAPSFFLDVLANTVARALKDFLVLNPYSFLDHHENQKFAIAALLTYSAGSTKTLETALKRTSLSNHTTGKWLIDQIIQNSYDFHPGPKLTEMDKIEILQQARPLGFDNTCILVDLKVKANTQKFNSTRANHLQPFLEIMLPLARAKIYVNLFLPLDLKKYLSIPAGIMVDELTWTPAELEKLVGARLSEASKGLIVSLSQLFDRDVLEEDITRLVKAAGNSPGTLFKLINQLIELQIEKTSFSKIDLDTLETVLKSANGEEGSPL
;
A
#
# COMPACT_ATOMS: atom_id res chain seq x y z
N MET A 1 -38.42 10.59 -11.05
CA MET A 1 -38.68 10.72 -9.61
C MET A 1 -38.08 9.51 -8.92
N THR A 2 -37.04 9.70 -8.11
CA THR A 2 -36.38 8.62 -7.35
C THR A 2 -37.29 8.24 -6.19
N ARG A 3 -37.64 6.95 -6.06
CA ARG A 3 -38.47 6.43 -4.95
C ARG A 3 -37.56 5.79 -3.91
N TYR A 4 -37.74 6.12 -2.65
CA TYR A 4 -37.01 5.53 -1.52
C TYR A 4 -37.91 4.57 -0.75
N TYR A 5 -37.35 3.49 -0.21
CA TYR A 5 -38.11 2.58 0.67
C TYR A 5 -38.38 3.26 2.03
N ASN A 6 -39.63 3.17 2.52
CA ASN A 6 -39.99 3.60 3.86
C ASN A 6 -39.62 2.50 4.86
N ILE A 7 -38.36 2.49 5.28
CA ILE A 7 -37.77 1.48 6.18
C ILE A 7 -38.59 1.32 7.48
N GLY A 8 -39.14 2.42 8.02
CA GLY A 8 -39.99 2.39 9.21
C GLY A 8 -41.27 1.59 9.00
N SER A 9 -41.99 1.83 7.91
CA SER A 9 -43.19 1.07 7.54
C SER A 9 -42.88 -0.40 7.27
N ILE A 10 -41.75 -0.70 6.62
CA ILE A 10 -41.33 -2.09 6.33
C ILE A 10 -41.02 -2.82 7.64
N ARG A 11 -40.27 -2.21 8.57
CA ARG A 11 -39.96 -2.80 9.87
C ARG A 11 -41.22 -3.04 10.70
N ALA A 12 -42.11 -2.06 10.79
CA ALA A 12 -43.38 -2.19 11.50
C ALA A 12 -44.24 -3.33 10.91
N TYR A 13 -44.28 -3.40 9.57
CA TYR A 13 -44.98 -4.46 8.87
C TYR A 13 -44.41 -5.85 9.17
N LEU A 14 -43.09 -6.03 9.14
CA LEU A 14 -42.48 -7.32 9.42
C LEU A 14 -42.68 -7.75 10.89
N ILE A 15 -42.57 -6.82 11.83
CA ILE A 15 -42.77 -7.08 13.27
C ILE A 15 -44.23 -7.46 13.56
N GLU A 16 -45.19 -6.71 13.03
CA GLU A 16 -46.61 -7.00 13.24
C GLU A 16 -47.05 -8.21 12.40
N GLY A 17 -46.46 -8.38 11.22
CA GLY A 17 -46.84 -9.29 10.14
C GLY A 17 -46.63 -10.77 10.41
N PHE A 18 -45.52 -11.10 11.08
CA PHE A 18 -44.95 -12.44 11.08
C PHE A 18 -44.52 -12.88 12.49
N SER A 19 -44.51 -14.19 12.71
CA SER A 19 -43.88 -14.78 13.90
C SER A 19 -42.35 -14.79 13.77
N GLU A 20 -41.65 -15.08 14.86
CA GLU A 20 -40.18 -15.20 14.82
C GLU A 20 -39.75 -16.39 13.94
N GLU A 21 -40.44 -17.51 14.08
CA GLU A 21 -40.21 -18.75 13.35
C GLU A 21 -40.45 -18.56 11.85
N GLU A 22 -41.48 -17.80 11.46
CA GLU A 22 -41.74 -17.48 10.05
C GLU A 22 -40.61 -16.65 9.42
N LEU A 23 -40.03 -15.72 10.17
CA LEU A 23 -38.91 -14.90 9.69
C LEU A 23 -37.61 -15.72 9.62
N ARG A 24 -37.37 -16.61 10.58
CA ARG A 24 -36.24 -17.55 10.52
C ARG A 24 -36.35 -18.50 9.34
N ALA A 25 -37.53 -19.08 9.14
CA ALA A 25 -37.82 -19.93 7.98
C ALA A 25 -37.61 -19.18 6.66
N PHE A 26 -38.05 -17.92 6.57
CA PHE A 26 -37.77 -17.08 5.40
C PHE A 26 -36.27 -16.94 5.12
N CYS A 27 -35.47 -16.62 6.13
CA CYS A 27 -34.02 -16.46 5.96
C CYS A 27 -33.36 -17.78 5.52
N PHE A 28 -33.89 -18.92 5.97
CA PHE A 28 -33.39 -20.24 5.60
C PHE A 28 -33.79 -20.65 4.17
N ASP A 29 -35.06 -20.47 3.80
CA ASP A 29 -35.65 -20.94 2.55
C ASP A 29 -35.27 -20.08 1.33
N HIS A 30 -35.00 -18.78 1.55
CA HIS A 30 -34.62 -17.87 0.47
C HIS A 30 -33.09 -17.74 0.40
N LEU A 31 -32.51 -18.29 -0.67
CA LEU A 31 -31.05 -18.30 -0.91
C LEU A 31 -30.41 -16.91 -0.74
N ASP A 32 -31.08 -15.85 -1.21
CA ASP A 32 -30.59 -14.47 -1.12
C ASP A 32 -30.52 -13.92 0.32
N PHE A 33 -31.15 -14.58 1.31
CA PHE A 33 -31.19 -14.17 2.72
C PHE A 33 -30.51 -15.16 3.66
N ARG A 34 -29.82 -16.18 3.11
CA ARG A 34 -29.19 -17.24 3.90
C ARG A 34 -28.07 -16.73 4.81
N ASP A 35 -27.36 -15.68 4.38
CA ASP A 35 -26.35 -15.01 5.22
C ASP A 35 -26.97 -14.44 6.50
N VAL A 36 -28.20 -13.91 6.42
CA VAL A 36 -28.91 -13.38 7.59
C VAL A 36 -29.25 -14.51 8.55
N HIS A 37 -29.71 -15.65 8.05
CA HIS A 37 -29.95 -16.84 8.88
C HIS A 37 -28.70 -17.27 9.65
N ASN A 38 -27.53 -17.26 9.00
CA ASN A 38 -26.27 -17.66 9.62
C ASN A 38 -25.78 -16.67 10.69
N GLN A 39 -26.27 -15.42 10.68
CA GLN A 39 -25.93 -14.37 11.64
C GLN A 39 -26.92 -14.27 12.82
N ILE A 40 -28.10 -14.89 12.71
CA ILE A 40 -29.12 -14.88 13.75
C ILE A 40 -28.86 -16.03 14.73
N SER A 41 -28.68 -15.72 16.01
CA SER A 41 -28.60 -16.73 17.09
C SER A 41 -29.99 -17.30 17.41
N GLU A 42 -30.08 -18.52 17.96
CA GLU A 42 -31.34 -19.09 18.48
C GLU A 42 -31.99 -18.19 19.55
N ASN A 43 -31.20 -17.38 20.26
CA ASN A 43 -31.68 -16.47 21.31
C ASN A 43 -32.09 -15.08 20.81
N ASP A 44 -31.92 -14.79 19.52
CA ASP A 44 -32.24 -13.48 18.96
C ASP A 44 -33.75 -13.30 18.78
N GLY A 45 -34.35 -12.43 19.60
CA GLY A 45 -35.79 -12.16 19.50
C GLY A 45 -36.20 -11.51 18.17
N LYS A 46 -37.46 -11.71 17.77
CA LYS A 46 -38.09 -11.15 16.55
C LYS A 46 -37.65 -9.75 16.11
N SER A 47 -37.54 -8.79 17.04
CA SER A 47 -37.15 -7.41 16.71
C SER A 47 -35.75 -7.31 16.11
N LYS A 48 -34.79 -8.09 16.64
CA LYS A 48 -33.40 -8.15 16.17
C LYS A 48 -33.33 -8.83 14.80
N ILE A 49 -34.09 -9.91 14.61
CA ILE A 49 -34.22 -10.60 13.31
C ILE A 49 -34.72 -9.64 12.23
N VAL A 50 -35.81 -8.90 12.51
CA VAL A 50 -36.34 -7.91 11.56
C VAL A 50 -35.32 -6.80 11.28
N HIS A 51 -34.56 -6.37 12.29
CA HIS A 51 -33.51 -5.36 12.10
C HIS A 51 -32.44 -5.84 11.12
N GLN A 52 -31.89 -7.04 11.33
CA GLN A 52 -30.87 -7.63 10.46
C GLN A 52 -31.41 -7.89 9.04
N LEU A 53 -32.64 -8.40 8.91
CA LEU A 53 -33.29 -8.60 7.61
C LEU A 53 -33.42 -7.31 6.80
N VAL A 54 -33.87 -6.23 7.45
CA VAL A 54 -34.09 -4.93 6.81
C VAL A 54 -32.76 -4.28 6.44
N GLU A 55 -31.75 -4.36 7.31
CA GLU A 55 -30.42 -3.84 7.03
C GLU A 55 -29.74 -4.60 5.88
N TYR A 56 -29.84 -5.92 5.87
CA TYR A 56 -29.31 -6.75 4.79
C TYR A 56 -30.02 -6.47 3.46
N ALA A 57 -31.35 -6.33 3.47
CA ALA A 57 -32.12 -6.01 2.28
C ALA A 57 -31.78 -4.62 1.70
N ASP A 58 -31.46 -3.65 2.56
CA ASP A 58 -31.03 -2.32 2.13
C ASP A 58 -29.65 -2.37 1.46
N ARG A 59 -28.66 -3.00 2.11
CA ARG A 59 -27.29 -3.12 1.61
C ARG A 59 -27.17 -3.87 0.28
N ARG A 60 -28.05 -4.85 0.03
CA ARG A 60 -28.03 -5.72 -1.16
C ARG A 60 -29.11 -5.37 -2.19
N GLU A 61 -29.88 -4.30 -1.99
CA GLU A 61 -31.00 -3.90 -2.85
C GLU A 61 -32.12 -4.98 -2.98
N LEU A 62 -32.31 -5.81 -1.95
CA LEU A 62 -33.24 -6.96 -1.95
C LEU A 62 -34.62 -6.66 -1.38
N PHE A 63 -34.97 -5.40 -1.11
CA PHE A 63 -36.31 -5.04 -0.59
C PHE A 63 -37.47 -5.51 -1.48
N GLY A 64 -37.27 -5.58 -2.79
CA GLY A 64 -38.26 -6.11 -3.73
C GLY A 64 -38.63 -7.56 -3.41
N SER A 65 -37.64 -8.42 -3.22
CA SER A 65 -37.81 -9.84 -2.88
C SER A 65 -38.45 -10.01 -1.51
N LEU A 66 -37.97 -9.26 -0.50
CA LEU A 66 -38.52 -9.29 0.86
C LEU A 66 -39.99 -8.88 0.90
N LEU A 67 -40.36 -7.77 0.26
CA LEU A 67 -41.74 -7.29 0.23
C LEU A 67 -42.64 -8.17 -0.62
N PHE A 68 -42.13 -8.77 -1.70
CA PHE A 68 -42.90 -9.72 -2.50
C PHE A 68 -43.27 -10.97 -1.71
N TRP A 69 -42.30 -11.56 -1.01
CA TRP A 69 -42.55 -12.70 -0.12
C TRP A 69 -43.55 -12.34 0.98
N ALA A 70 -43.30 -11.22 1.68
CA ALA A 70 -44.14 -10.80 2.79
C ALA A 70 -45.59 -10.55 2.33
N LYS A 71 -45.78 -9.86 1.19
CA LYS A 71 -47.10 -9.63 0.59
C LYS A 71 -47.83 -10.92 0.26
N LYS A 72 -47.13 -11.91 -0.30
CA LYS A 72 -47.73 -13.20 -0.67
C LYS A 72 -48.19 -13.97 0.57
N ARG A 73 -47.43 -13.88 1.67
CA ARG A 73 -47.69 -14.63 2.90
C ARG A 73 -48.74 -13.96 3.80
N ASN A 74 -48.74 -12.62 3.88
CA ASN A 74 -49.70 -11.86 4.67
C ASN A 74 -50.21 -10.61 3.94
N PRO A 75 -51.12 -10.77 2.95
CA PRO A 75 -51.59 -9.66 2.11
C PRO A 75 -52.43 -8.63 2.89
N ALA A 76 -53.17 -9.07 3.90
CA ALA A 76 -54.02 -8.17 4.70
C ALA A 76 -53.17 -7.15 5.50
N LYS A 77 -52.12 -7.62 6.18
CA LYS A 77 -51.19 -6.71 6.88
C LYS A 77 -50.33 -5.90 5.90
N TYR A 78 -50.01 -6.45 4.72
CA TYR A 78 -49.31 -5.68 3.68
C TYR A 78 -50.07 -4.41 3.28
N GLU A 79 -51.38 -4.51 3.09
CA GLU A 79 -52.19 -3.34 2.73
C GLU A 79 -52.28 -2.31 3.88
N LYS A 80 -52.30 -2.78 5.13
CA LYS A 80 -52.36 -1.92 6.34
C LYS A 80 -51.16 -0.99 6.50
N HIS A 81 -49.95 -1.42 6.12
CA HIS A 81 -48.70 -0.67 6.37
C HIS A 81 -48.22 0.17 5.18
N LYS A 82 -49.05 0.37 4.15
CA LYS A 82 -48.73 1.33 3.08
C LYS A 82 -48.68 2.77 3.62
N PRO A 83 -47.83 3.66 3.05
CA PRO A 83 -46.96 3.43 1.90
C PRO A 83 -45.57 2.87 2.28
N TYR A 84 -45.08 1.94 1.45
CA TYR A 84 -43.71 1.39 1.51
C TYR A 84 -42.68 2.23 0.75
N TRP A 85 -43.14 3.28 0.07
CA TRP A 85 -42.32 4.16 -0.72
C TRP A 85 -42.48 5.59 -0.21
N SER A 86 -41.40 6.33 -0.17
CA SER A 86 -41.35 7.76 0.13
C SER A 86 -40.74 8.50 -1.05
N ASN A 87 -41.27 9.69 -1.34
CA ASN A 87 -40.68 10.61 -2.31
C ASN A 87 -39.51 11.41 -1.71
N SER A 88 -39.31 11.31 -0.39
CA SER A 88 -38.21 11.95 0.33
C SER A 88 -37.19 10.90 0.78
N PRO A 89 -35.87 11.18 0.66
CA PRO A 89 -34.84 10.31 1.19
C PRO A 89 -35.03 10.11 2.71
N PRO A 90 -34.67 8.94 3.26
CA PRO A 90 -34.89 8.62 4.66
C PRO A 90 -34.18 9.65 5.55
N THR A 91 -34.96 10.41 6.32
CA THR A 91 -34.43 11.20 7.42
C THR A 91 -33.91 10.25 8.49
N ARG A 92 -32.63 10.39 8.89
CA ARG A 92 -32.04 9.61 9.99
C ARG A 92 -33.02 9.59 11.18
N PRO A 93 -33.29 8.43 11.79
CA PRO A 93 -34.35 8.32 12.78
C PRO A 93 -34.12 9.28 13.95
N SER A 94 -35.11 10.13 14.23
CA SER A 94 -35.17 10.92 15.45
C SER A 94 -35.21 9.97 16.65
N LYS A 95 -34.28 10.18 17.59
CA LYS A 95 -34.06 9.44 18.84
C LYS A 95 -35.31 8.69 19.34
N GLY A 96 -35.29 7.36 19.23
CA GLY A 96 -36.27 6.47 19.84
C GLY A 96 -36.22 6.47 21.38
N PRO A 97 -37.16 5.76 22.04
CA PRO A 97 -37.31 5.78 23.49
C PRO A 97 -36.04 5.31 24.20
N LYS A 98 -35.66 6.03 25.26
CA LYS A 98 -34.43 5.81 26.05
C LYS A 98 -34.35 4.34 26.51
N MET A 99 -33.40 3.59 25.94
CA MET A 99 -32.96 2.31 26.47
C MET A 99 -32.32 2.50 27.86
N PRO A 100 -32.32 1.46 28.72
CA PRO A 100 -31.53 1.45 29.95
C PRO A 100 -30.05 1.71 29.64
N LYS A 101 -29.37 2.40 30.56
CA LYS A 101 -28.01 2.94 30.41
C LYS A 101 -26.96 1.87 30.06
N ILE A 102 -26.71 1.65 28.77
CA ILE A 102 -25.51 0.99 28.21
C ILE A 102 -24.21 1.62 28.74
N THR A 103 -24.28 2.88 29.20
CA THR A 103 -23.14 3.59 29.79
C THR A 103 -22.54 2.88 31.00
N ASP A 104 -23.31 2.20 31.84
CA ASP A 104 -22.77 1.68 33.11
C ASP A 104 -21.95 0.40 32.90
N VAL A 105 -22.29 -0.41 31.88
CA VAL A 105 -21.52 -1.61 31.49
C VAL A 105 -20.24 -1.22 30.76
N LEU A 106 -20.32 -0.29 29.80
CA LEU A 106 -19.14 0.22 29.08
C LEU A 106 -18.20 1.03 30.00
N LEU A 107 -18.74 1.74 31.00
CA LEU A 107 -17.92 2.42 32.01
C LEU A 107 -17.19 1.42 32.91
N GLN A 108 -17.85 0.33 33.30
CA GLN A 108 -17.21 -0.70 34.13
C GLN A 108 -16.12 -1.46 33.36
N GLN A 109 -16.32 -1.70 32.06
CA GLN A 109 -15.34 -2.33 31.19
C GLN A 109 -14.10 -1.43 31.01
N GLY A 110 -14.29 -0.14 30.71
CA GLY A 110 -13.19 0.82 30.62
C GLY A 110 -12.39 1.00 31.92
N LEU A 111 -12.98 0.75 33.10
CA LEU A 111 -12.22 0.76 34.36
C LEU A 111 -11.34 -0.45 34.55
N ASN A 112 -11.82 -1.63 34.13
CA ASN A 112 -11.02 -2.84 34.21
C ASN A 112 -9.79 -2.71 33.31
N GLU A 113 -9.97 -2.16 32.10
CA GLU A 113 -8.88 -1.83 31.17
C GLU A 113 -7.90 -0.79 31.77
N ILE A 114 -8.43 0.25 32.41
CA ILE A 114 -7.61 1.26 33.10
C ILE A 114 -6.78 0.65 34.25
N GLU A 115 -7.31 -0.32 34.99
CA GLU A 115 -6.54 -1.01 36.04
C GLU A 115 -5.50 -1.99 35.49
N GLU A 116 -5.79 -2.68 34.38
CA GLU A 116 -4.78 -3.49 33.68
C GLU A 116 -3.62 -2.63 33.16
N ILE A 117 -3.92 -1.45 32.61
CA ILE A 117 -2.91 -0.47 32.17
C ILE A 117 -2.05 0.00 33.36
N LYS A 118 -2.67 0.29 34.50
CA LYS A 118 -1.94 0.67 35.72
C LYS A 118 -1.02 -0.46 36.19
N GLU A 119 -1.49 -1.71 36.23
CA GLU A 119 -0.65 -2.85 36.61
C GLU A 119 0.56 -3.01 35.66
N SER A 120 0.35 -2.84 34.35
CA SER A 120 1.44 -2.86 33.36
C SER A 120 2.46 -1.74 33.57
N ILE A 121 2.00 -0.52 33.87
CA ILE A 121 2.89 0.63 34.15
C ILE A 121 3.66 0.43 35.46
N GLU A 122 3.03 -0.13 36.49
CA GLU A 122 3.71 -0.48 37.76
C GLU A 122 4.81 -1.54 37.52
N GLU A 123 4.55 -2.53 36.67
CA GLU A 123 5.54 -3.56 36.30
C GLU A 123 6.72 -2.97 35.51
N ASP A 124 6.46 -2.11 34.53
CA ASP A 124 7.50 -1.47 33.72
C ASP A 124 8.33 -0.45 34.52
N LEU A 125 7.69 0.31 35.41
CA LEU A 125 8.38 1.19 36.36
C LEU A 125 9.32 0.39 37.26
N ASP A 126 8.86 -0.75 37.78
CA ASP A 126 9.68 -1.61 38.63
C ASP A 126 10.85 -2.26 37.84
N LYS A 127 10.62 -2.72 36.61
CA LYS A 127 11.70 -3.19 35.70
C LYS A 127 12.73 -2.10 35.42
N ALA A 128 12.30 -0.87 35.16
CA ALA A 128 13.15 0.28 34.92
C ALA A 128 14.03 0.59 36.16
N ILE A 129 13.41 0.63 37.36
CA ILE A 129 14.12 0.82 38.63
C ILE A 129 15.16 -0.28 38.86
N ARG A 130 14.81 -1.56 38.67
CA ARG A 130 15.75 -2.69 38.85
C ARG A 130 16.91 -2.62 37.86
N ARG A 131 16.65 -2.28 36.59
CA ARG A 131 17.68 -2.15 35.56
C ARG A 131 18.65 -1.01 35.86
N TRP A 132 18.13 0.14 36.31
CA TRP A 132 18.95 1.27 36.74
C TRP A 132 19.85 0.91 37.92
N TRP A 133 19.30 0.24 38.95
CA TRP A 133 20.10 -0.26 40.08
C TRP A 133 21.19 -1.24 39.65
N GLY A 134 20.90 -2.13 38.70
CA GLY A 134 21.88 -3.06 38.12
C GLY A 134 23.03 -2.34 37.41
N ILE A 135 22.72 -1.37 36.54
CA ILE A 135 23.72 -0.56 35.82
C ILE A 135 24.57 0.25 36.81
N LYS A 136 23.96 0.86 37.82
CA LYS A 136 24.65 1.63 38.85
C LYS A 136 25.61 0.75 39.67
N GLN A 137 25.19 -0.45 40.07
CA GLN A 137 26.04 -1.43 40.78
C GLN A 137 27.18 -1.98 39.91
N MET A 138 26.93 -2.26 38.62
CA MET A 138 27.98 -2.68 37.69
C MET A 138 29.02 -1.58 37.46
N THR A 139 28.59 -0.32 37.39
CA THR A 139 29.50 0.82 37.17
C THR A 139 30.32 1.16 38.41
N LEU A 140 29.75 0.98 39.61
CA LEU A 140 30.46 1.17 40.89
C LEU A 140 31.43 0.01 41.23
N SER A 141 31.18 -1.20 40.74
CA SER A 141 32.02 -2.37 41.02
C SER A 141 33.24 -2.52 40.10
N GLN A 142 33.30 -1.80 38.96
CA GLN A 142 34.45 -1.78 38.05
C GLN A 142 35.52 -0.73 38.41
N GLY A 143 35.73 -0.50 39.71
CA GLY A 143 36.68 0.50 40.24
C GLY A 143 38.13 0.23 39.85
N ASP A 144 38.57 0.84 38.75
CA ASP A 144 39.97 1.14 38.50
C ASP A 144 40.15 2.66 38.68
N GLU A 145 41.00 3.07 39.62
CA GLU A 145 41.01 4.43 40.21
C GLU A 145 41.28 5.56 39.19
N GLY A 146 41.71 5.23 37.97
CA GLY A 146 41.90 6.17 36.86
C GLY A 146 40.66 6.44 35.99
N GLY A 147 39.61 5.61 36.04
CA GLY A 147 38.40 5.73 35.21
C GLY A 147 37.26 6.54 35.85
N VAL A 148 37.38 6.85 37.14
CA VAL A 148 36.30 7.39 37.99
C VAL A 148 35.80 8.77 37.50
N TRP A 149 36.69 9.61 36.97
CA TRP A 149 36.33 10.96 36.52
C TRP A 149 35.65 11.02 35.15
N ARG A 150 35.95 10.10 34.22
CA ARG A 150 35.25 10.02 32.92
C ARG A 150 33.88 9.37 33.03
N ASN A 151 33.70 8.49 34.01
CA ASN A 151 32.41 7.85 34.27
C ASN A 151 31.44 8.74 35.06
N ALA A 152 31.90 9.74 35.81
CA ALA A 152 31.01 10.62 36.57
C ALA A 152 30.05 11.44 35.69
N ASP A 153 30.53 12.01 34.57
CA ASP A 153 29.67 12.75 33.63
C ASP A 153 28.74 11.83 32.84
N LEU A 154 29.18 10.62 32.51
CA LEU A 154 28.34 9.63 31.84
C LEU A 154 27.27 9.07 32.79
N LEU A 155 27.64 8.78 34.03
CA LEU A 155 26.72 8.40 35.11
C LEU A 155 25.71 9.49 35.38
N LYS A 156 26.13 10.76 35.41
CA LYS A 156 25.20 11.88 35.60
C LYS A 156 24.23 12.01 34.43
N LYS A 157 24.70 11.91 33.18
CA LYS A 157 23.81 11.92 32.00
C LYS A 157 22.85 10.73 31.98
N LEU A 158 23.32 9.55 32.36
CA LEU A 158 22.45 8.37 32.50
C LEU A 158 21.47 8.54 33.66
N GLU A 159 21.90 9.06 34.81
CA GLU A 159 21.02 9.40 35.93
C GLU A 159 19.96 10.42 35.51
N ASP A 160 20.31 11.44 34.74
CA ASP A 160 19.36 12.45 34.25
C ASP A 160 18.33 11.83 33.28
N ILE A 161 18.77 10.99 32.32
CA ILE A 161 17.89 10.29 31.36
C ILE A 161 16.96 9.30 32.09
N TRP A 162 17.50 8.50 33.01
CA TRP A 162 16.72 7.50 33.74
C TRP A 162 15.79 8.13 34.80
N THR A 163 16.22 9.22 35.44
CA THR A 163 15.36 10.00 36.34
C THR A 163 14.19 10.61 35.59
N TYR A 164 14.38 10.98 34.31
CA TYR A 164 13.30 11.44 33.45
C TYR A 164 12.30 10.31 33.13
N GLU A 165 12.77 9.15 32.67
CA GLU A 165 11.89 8.00 32.38
C GLU A 165 11.11 7.51 33.60
N ILE A 166 11.75 7.42 34.77
CA ILE A 166 11.11 7.02 36.03
C ILE A 166 10.06 8.05 36.47
N LYS A 167 10.37 9.35 36.40
CA LYS A 167 9.41 10.41 36.76
C LYS A 167 8.22 10.48 35.80
N ASP A 168 8.44 10.18 34.52
CA ASP A 168 7.36 10.14 33.52
C ASP A 168 6.39 8.99 33.83
N LEU A 169 6.90 7.80 34.12
CA LEU A 169 6.10 6.64 34.53
C LEU A 169 5.38 6.86 35.88
N GLU A 170 6.06 7.42 36.88
CA GLU A 170 5.45 7.77 38.18
C GLU A 170 4.30 8.78 38.02
N TRP A 171 4.46 9.74 37.13
CA TRP A 171 3.44 10.76 36.86
C TRP A 171 2.26 10.19 36.07
N GLN A 172 2.50 9.36 35.05
CA GLN A 172 1.46 8.63 34.31
C GLN A 172 0.61 7.78 35.28
N LEU A 173 1.27 7.08 36.20
CA LEU A 173 0.63 6.28 37.23
C LEU A 173 -0.22 7.12 38.19
N GLU A 174 0.27 8.29 38.60
CA GLU A 174 -0.47 9.23 39.47
C GLU A 174 -1.72 9.80 38.78
N LEU A 175 -1.65 10.06 37.47
CA LEU A 175 -2.80 10.50 36.68
C LEU A 175 -3.88 9.42 36.56
N LEU A 176 -3.47 8.19 36.29
CA LEU A 176 -4.35 7.02 36.29
C LEU A 176 -5.01 6.84 37.67
N ARG A 177 -4.23 6.88 38.75
CA ARG A 177 -4.73 6.81 40.14
C ARG A 177 -5.78 7.89 40.44
N ARG A 178 -5.56 9.12 39.98
CA ARG A 178 -6.52 10.24 40.15
C ARG A 178 -7.78 10.05 39.32
N ALA A 179 -7.67 9.58 38.08
CA ALA A 179 -8.81 9.29 37.23
C ALA A 179 -9.72 8.23 37.86
N ILE A 180 -9.13 7.16 38.38
CA ILE A 180 -9.82 6.03 39.03
C ILE A 180 -10.44 6.47 40.36
N ALA A 181 -9.70 7.19 41.21
CA ALA A 181 -10.19 7.68 42.49
C ALA A 181 -11.39 8.64 42.35
N ASN A 182 -11.42 9.45 41.29
CA ASN A 182 -12.53 10.36 41.02
C ASN A 182 -13.76 9.66 40.43
N TYR A 183 -13.56 8.59 39.65
CA TYR A 183 -14.66 7.73 39.21
C TYR A 183 -15.39 7.09 40.41
N HIS A 184 -14.65 6.51 41.36
CA HIS A 184 -15.23 5.86 42.54
C HIS A 184 -16.00 6.81 43.47
N LYS A 185 -15.77 8.12 43.40
CA LYS A 185 -16.51 9.13 44.17
C LYS A 185 -17.88 9.48 43.58
N GLY A 186 -18.30 8.87 42.46
CA GLY A 186 -19.64 9.03 41.89
C GLY A 186 -19.91 10.40 41.25
N ASN A 187 -18.89 11.23 41.01
CA ASN A 187 -19.02 12.59 40.49
C ASN A 187 -18.97 12.61 38.95
N ILE A 188 -20.00 12.07 38.29
CA ILE A 188 -20.01 11.88 36.81
C ILE A 188 -20.41 13.16 36.05
N ASN A 189 -20.81 14.26 36.71
CA ASN A 189 -21.08 15.55 36.06
C ASN A 189 -19.89 16.52 36.17
N GLY A 190 -18.73 16.11 35.63
CA GLY A 190 -17.45 16.81 35.79
C GLY A 190 -16.98 17.58 34.56
N ALA A 191 -17.75 18.50 33.98
CA ALA A 191 -17.18 19.44 33.00
C ALA A 191 -16.35 20.54 33.71
N THR A 192 -16.79 20.95 34.91
CA THR A 192 -16.20 22.05 35.67
C THR A 192 -15.00 21.61 36.52
N GLU A 193 -15.02 20.41 37.11
CA GLU A 193 -13.89 19.89 37.92
C GLU A 193 -12.75 19.31 37.05
N ARG A 194 -13.04 18.87 35.81
CA ARG A 194 -12.00 18.49 34.84
C ARG A 194 -11.16 19.69 34.39
N ALA A 195 -11.72 20.90 34.42
CA ALA A 195 -10.96 22.14 34.20
C ALA A 195 -10.04 22.44 35.40
N THR A 196 -10.45 22.12 36.62
CA THR A 196 -9.65 22.36 37.85
C THR A 196 -8.43 21.44 37.94
N LEU A 197 -8.50 20.24 37.37
CA LEU A 197 -7.36 19.33 37.25
C LEU A 197 -6.31 19.82 36.24
N ILE A 198 -6.74 20.57 35.22
CA ILE A 198 -5.86 21.25 34.24
C ILE A 198 -5.24 22.50 34.86
N ASP A 199 -5.99 23.26 35.65
CA ASP A 199 -5.47 24.44 36.37
C ASP A 199 -4.41 24.06 37.41
N GLN A 200 -4.36 22.79 37.82
CA GLN A 200 -3.32 22.24 38.71
C GLN A 200 -2.09 21.69 37.95
N ILE A 201 -2.20 21.45 36.64
CA ILE A 201 -1.03 21.20 35.79
C ILE A 201 -0.38 22.56 35.60
N ASN A 202 0.84 22.72 36.14
CA ASN A 202 1.55 24.00 36.10
C ASN A 202 1.54 24.53 34.65
N PRO A 203 1.02 25.73 34.37
CA PRO A 203 0.83 26.21 33.01
C PRO A 203 2.14 26.27 32.20
N GLY A 204 3.29 26.36 32.88
CA GLY A 204 4.63 26.28 32.28
C GLY A 204 5.21 24.86 32.16
N ASP A 205 4.49 23.81 32.54
CA ASP A 205 4.93 22.42 32.38
C ASP A 205 4.73 21.98 30.93
N SER A 206 5.85 21.84 30.23
CA SER A 206 5.98 21.39 28.85
C SER A 206 6.38 19.91 28.76
N SER A 207 6.28 19.14 29.84
CA SER A 207 6.50 17.69 29.74
C SER A 207 5.52 17.06 28.75
N LYS A 208 5.99 16.03 28.02
CA LYS A 208 5.18 15.24 27.07
C LYS A 208 3.85 14.82 27.68
N ALA A 209 3.90 14.43 28.94
CA ALA A 209 2.78 13.93 29.70
C ALA A 209 1.74 15.05 29.98
N ALA A 210 2.17 16.23 30.42
CA ALA A 210 1.30 17.41 30.59
C ALA A 210 0.66 17.84 29.25
N VAL A 211 1.42 17.78 28.16
CA VAL A 211 0.95 18.07 26.80
C VAL A 211 -0.08 17.03 26.34
N SER A 212 0.17 15.73 26.56
CA SER A 212 -0.79 14.64 26.31
C SER A 212 -2.10 14.83 27.08
N ALA A 213 -2.03 15.22 28.35
CA ALA A 213 -3.23 15.47 29.16
C ALA A 213 -4.03 16.67 28.65
N LYS A 214 -3.35 17.78 28.30
CA LYS A 214 -3.99 18.97 27.69
C LYS A 214 -4.63 18.63 26.34
N LEU A 215 -3.94 17.87 25.49
CA LEU A 215 -4.45 17.37 24.21
C LEU A 215 -5.66 16.46 24.40
N LEU A 216 -5.59 15.49 25.31
CA LEU A 216 -6.70 14.58 25.60
C LEU A 216 -7.94 15.36 26.05
N VAL A 217 -7.80 16.40 26.88
CA VAL A 217 -8.94 17.23 27.25
C VAL A 217 -9.47 18.05 26.08
N ALA A 218 -8.59 18.66 25.28
CA ALA A 218 -9.01 19.38 24.07
C ALA A 218 -9.77 18.46 23.10
N PHE A 219 -9.31 17.21 22.96
CA PHE A 219 -9.97 16.15 22.21
C PHE A 219 -11.33 15.77 22.76
N MET A 220 -11.43 15.53 24.08
CA MET A 220 -12.71 15.24 24.73
C MET A 220 -13.72 16.38 24.61
N LYS A 221 -13.25 17.62 24.45
CA LYS A 221 -14.07 18.82 24.21
C LYS A 221 -14.35 19.09 22.73
N ASN A 222 -13.68 18.38 21.82
CA ASN A 222 -13.68 18.64 20.38
C ASN A 222 -13.32 20.11 20.05
N ASP A 223 -12.32 20.65 20.76
CA ASP A 223 -11.85 22.03 20.64
C ASP A 223 -10.58 22.10 19.75
N ASP A 224 -10.79 22.19 18.44
CA ASP A 224 -9.72 22.28 17.43
C ASP A 224 -8.79 23.47 17.66
N GLN A 225 -9.33 24.59 18.13
CA GLN A 225 -8.55 25.80 18.35
C GLN A 225 -7.59 25.60 19.51
N GLN A 226 -8.01 24.91 20.57
CA GLN A 226 -7.14 24.60 21.70
C GLN A 226 -5.97 23.69 21.28
N ILE A 227 -6.17 22.76 20.37
CA ILE A 227 -5.12 21.89 19.81
C ILE A 227 -4.12 22.71 18.99
N VAL A 228 -4.61 23.61 18.13
CA VAL A 228 -3.77 24.54 17.36
C VAL A 228 -2.97 25.45 18.28
N ASN A 229 -3.60 26.00 19.32
CA ASN A 229 -2.92 26.86 20.29
C ASN A 229 -1.84 26.08 21.05
N LEU A 230 -2.12 24.83 21.46
CA LEU A 230 -1.12 23.96 22.08
C LEU A 230 0.08 23.70 21.16
N ALA A 231 -0.16 23.48 19.86
CA ALA A 231 0.90 23.31 18.87
C ALA A 231 1.75 24.56 18.64
N GLN A 232 1.21 25.75 18.93
CA GLN A 232 1.93 27.03 18.84
C GLN A 232 2.68 27.37 20.14
N GLU A 233 2.15 26.95 21.28
CA GLU A 233 2.72 27.22 22.61
C GLU A 233 3.78 26.20 23.04
N VAL A 234 3.74 24.99 22.50
CA VAL A 234 4.58 23.85 22.86
C VAL A 234 5.41 23.42 21.65
N ASP A 235 6.59 22.82 21.90
CA ASP A 235 7.40 22.18 20.86
C ASP A 235 6.53 21.22 20.00
N PRO A 236 6.43 21.44 18.68
CA PRO A 236 5.66 20.58 17.80
C PRO A 236 6.04 19.10 17.87
N LEU A 237 7.30 18.78 18.16
CA LEU A 237 7.72 17.38 18.36
C LEU A 237 6.96 16.75 19.53
N LEU A 238 6.86 17.46 20.66
CA LEU A 238 6.16 16.95 21.85
C LEU A 238 4.66 16.77 21.58
N VAL A 239 4.05 17.69 20.82
CA VAL A 239 2.64 17.58 20.44
C VAL A 239 2.43 16.39 19.51
N VAL A 240 3.27 16.23 18.49
CA VAL A 240 3.21 15.10 17.54
C VAL A 240 3.43 13.77 18.25
N GLU A 241 4.40 13.68 19.16
CA GLU A 241 4.64 12.48 19.97
C GLU A 241 3.49 12.17 20.94
N ALA A 242 2.88 13.17 21.55
CA ALA A 242 1.74 13.01 22.45
C ALA A 242 0.50 12.51 21.70
N VAL A 243 0.22 13.08 20.53
CA VAL A 243 -0.85 12.65 19.62
C VAL A 243 -0.62 11.20 19.17
N TRP A 244 0.62 10.85 18.85
CA TRP A 244 0.99 9.49 18.46
C TRP A 244 0.88 8.48 19.60
N TRP A 245 1.32 8.87 20.79
CA TRP A 245 1.19 8.06 22.00
C TRP A 245 -0.29 7.76 22.29
N LEU A 246 -1.16 8.77 22.22
CA LEU A 246 -2.60 8.60 22.36
C LEU A 246 -3.20 7.65 21.31
N TYR A 247 -2.67 7.62 20.10
CA TYR A 247 -3.10 6.67 19.07
C TYR A 247 -2.64 5.23 19.38
N SER A 248 -1.37 5.08 19.79
CA SER A 248 -0.70 3.78 19.95
C SER A 248 -1.20 2.96 21.14
N PHE A 249 -1.86 3.59 22.12
CA PHE A 249 -2.35 2.95 23.35
C PHE A 249 -3.79 2.42 23.27
N ASN A 250 -4.46 2.53 22.13
CA ASN A 250 -5.87 2.19 22.02
C ASN A 250 -6.09 0.75 21.56
N ASP A 251 -6.89 0.00 22.32
CA ASP A 251 -7.55 -1.21 21.84
C ASP A 251 -8.57 -0.87 20.72
N VAL A 252 -9.00 -1.87 19.98
CA VAL A 252 -9.86 -1.79 18.79
C VAL A 252 -11.11 -0.95 19.05
N GLU A 253 -11.73 -1.04 20.23
CA GLU A 253 -12.94 -0.27 20.57
C GLU A 253 -12.66 1.23 20.78
N PHE A 254 -11.52 1.58 21.39
CA PHE A 254 -11.15 2.98 21.65
C PHE A 254 -10.63 3.68 20.39
N SER A 255 -10.08 2.90 19.46
CA SER A 255 -9.59 3.37 18.16
C SER A 255 -10.67 4.13 17.35
N VAL A 256 -11.95 3.74 17.45
CA VAL A 256 -13.05 4.35 16.70
C VAL A 256 -13.27 5.83 17.08
N ILE A 257 -13.01 6.19 18.34
CA ILE A 257 -13.19 7.56 18.85
C ILE A 257 -11.92 8.38 18.64
N VAL A 258 -10.76 7.79 18.93
CA VAL A 258 -9.49 8.53 18.95
C VAL A 258 -8.91 8.70 17.54
N LYS A 259 -9.06 7.70 16.65
CA LYS A 259 -8.49 7.75 15.29
C LYS A 259 -8.95 8.99 14.49
N PRO A 260 -10.26 9.33 14.39
CA PRO A 260 -10.71 10.54 13.72
C PRO A 260 -10.04 11.82 14.22
N ILE A 261 -9.84 11.89 15.53
CA ILE A 261 -9.33 13.07 16.23
C ILE A 261 -7.82 13.21 15.99
N VAL A 262 -7.08 12.12 16.15
CA VAL A 262 -5.64 12.04 15.85
C VAL A 262 -5.41 12.39 14.38
N ALA A 263 -6.18 11.81 13.47
CA ALA A 263 -6.09 12.05 12.03
C ALA A 263 -6.27 13.53 11.69
N LYS A 264 -7.31 14.16 12.24
CA LYS A 264 -7.57 15.59 12.08
C LYS A 264 -6.43 16.45 12.63
N THR A 265 -5.91 16.10 13.80
CA THR A 265 -4.83 16.84 14.47
C THR A 265 -3.53 16.77 13.69
N LEU A 266 -3.13 15.56 13.27
CA LEU A 266 -1.93 15.36 12.46
C LEU A 266 -2.05 16.08 11.12
N SER A 267 -3.24 16.13 10.52
CA SER A 267 -3.51 16.93 9.32
C SER A 267 -3.25 18.42 9.54
N THR A 268 -3.73 18.99 10.65
CA THR A 268 -3.48 20.40 10.98
C THR A 268 -2.00 20.67 11.23
N LEU A 269 -1.32 19.79 11.97
CA LEU A 269 0.12 19.90 12.24
C LEU A 269 0.95 19.76 10.96
N ALA A 270 0.53 18.89 10.03
CA ALA A 270 1.19 18.71 8.74
C ALA A 270 1.24 20.00 7.89
N GLY A 271 0.35 20.97 8.12
CA GLY A 271 0.41 22.26 7.44
C GLY A 271 1.48 23.22 7.99
N GLN A 272 2.14 22.87 9.10
CA GLN A 272 3.10 23.75 9.78
C GLN A 272 4.55 23.37 9.43
N THR A 273 5.36 24.35 9.03
CA THR A 273 6.77 24.14 8.61
C THR A 273 7.63 23.52 9.71
N ASN A 274 7.40 23.86 10.97
CA ASN A 274 8.13 23.34 12.13
C ASN A 274 7.67 21.94 12.58
N ALA A 275 6.53 21.45 12.09
CA ALA A 275 5.95 20.17 12.52
C ALA A 275 5.97 19.09 11.42
N ILE A 276 5.96 19.49 10.14
CA ILE A 276 5.85 18.58 8.98
C ILE A 276 6.91 17.48 8.97
N HIS A 277 8.14 17.76 9.42
CA HIS A 277 9.19 16.74 9.53
C HIS A 277 8.78 15.58 10.45
N TYR A 278 8.24 15.90 11.62
CA TYR A 278 7.83 14.91 12.63
C TYR A 278 6.55 14.20 12.22
N VAL A 279 5.58 14.96 11.70
CA VAL A 279 4.34 14.37 11.15
C VAL A 279 4.70 13.40 10.01
N HIS A 280 5.60 13.79 9.12
CA HIS A 280 6.10 12.92 8.08
C HIS A 280 6.77 11.68 8.67
N GLN A 281 7.70 11.80 9.62
CA GLN A 281 8.33 10.64 10.26
C GLN A 281 7.32 9.67 10.87
N ILE A 282 6.32 10.17 11.59
CA ILE A 282 5.31 9.30 12.23
C ILE A 282 4.42 8.63 11.18
N LEU A 283 3.89 9.42 10.24
CA LEU A 283 3.01 8.91 9.19
C LEU A 283 3.76 8.01 8.19
N HIS A 284 5.07 8.20 8.03
CA HIS A 284 5.96 7.45 7.13
C HIS A 284 6.54 6.18 7.71
N LEU A 285 6.97 6.23 8.96
CA LEU A 285 7.74 5.12 9.53
C LEU A 285 6.84 4.08 10.20
N SER A 286 5.53 4.32 10.27
CA SER A 286 4.58 3.41 10.88
C SER A 286 3.39 3.12 9.96
N ILE A 287 2.99 1.86 9.97
CA ILE A 287 1.77 1.37 9.31
C ILE A 287 0.54 2.12 9.82
N ASP A 288 0.49 2.30 11.13
CA ASP A 288 -0.57 2.99 11.85
C ASP A 288 -0.68 4.47 11.43
N GLY A 289 0.45 5.08 11.11
CA GLY A 289 0.51 6.41 10.51
C GLY A 289 -0.10 6.47 9.11
N GLN A 290 0.18 5.47 8.26
CA GLN A 290 -0.44 5.40 6.92
C GLN A 290 -1.97 5.28 7.00
N ASN A 291 -2.49 4.48 7.93
CA ASN A 291 -3.94 4.43 8.18
C ASN A 291 -4.55 5.77 8.60
N LEU A 292 -3.81 6.60 9.34
CA LEU A 292 -4.27 7.93 9.73
C LEU A 292 -4.28 8.89 8.54
N LEU A 293 -3.34 8.74 7.60
CA LEU A 293 -3.35 9.48 6.34
C LEU A 293 -4.55 9.14 5.47
N GLU A 294 -5.06 7.91 5.52
CA GLU A 294 -6.23 7.47 4.77
C GLU A 294 -7.57 7.82 5.45
N ASP A 295 -7.52 8.19 6.73
CA ASP A 295 -8.72 8.51 7.48
C ASP A 295 -9.49 9.69 6.83
N PRO A 296 -10.82 9.58 6.69
CA PRO A 296 -11.65 10.65 6.15
C PRO A 296 -11.52 11.98 6.90
N ASN A 297 -11.15 11.96 8.19
CA ASN A 297 -11.01 13.14 9.03
C ASN A 297 -9.64 13.82 8.91
N PHE A 298 -8.66 13.18 8.29
CA PHE A 298 -7.40 13.82 7.94
C PHE A 298 -7.66 14.79 6.76
N ASN A 299 -7.59 16.11 6.98
CA ASN A 299 -7.84 17.09 5.92
C ASN A 299 -6.56 17.28 5.06
N PRO A 300 -6.60 17.09 3.73
CA PRO A 300 -5.42 17.29 2.89
C PRO A 300 -5.07 18.76 2.62
N ILE A 301 -5.99 19.70 2.87
CA ILE A 301 -5.81 21.12 2.53
C ILE A 301 -4.53 21.72 3.14
N PRO A 302 -4.22 21.54 4.44
CA PRO A 302 -3.00 22.11 5.02
C PRO A 302 -1.71 21.59 4.35
N LEU A 303 -1.68 20.33 3.90
CA LEU A 303 -0.56 19.80 3.13
C LEU A 303 -0.50 20.42 1.72
N GLN A 304 -1.64 20.66 1.06
CA GLN A 304 -1.69 21.27 -0.27
C GLN A 304 -1.18 22.72 -0.24
N GLU A 305 -1.59 23.48 0.76
CA GLU A 305 -1.10 24.84 1.03
C GLU A 305 0.41 24.80 1.28
N LEU A 306 0.89 23.93 2.17
CA LEU A 306 2.33 23.83 2.45
C LEU A 306 3.15 23.39 1.22
N ALA A 307 2.64 22.45 0.41
CA ALA A 307 3.30 21.97 -0.80
C ALA A 307 3.42 23.04 -1.89
N SER A 308 2.49 24.00 -1.94
CA SER A 308 2.44 25.07 -2.94
C SER A 308 3.10 26.37 -2.48
N GLU A 309 2.96 26.72 -1.20
CA GLU A 309 3.30 28.05 -0.67
C GLU A 309 4.57 28.07 0.19
N SER A 310 5.08 26.92 0.67
CA SER A 310 6.25 26.92 1.54
C SER A 310 7.48 27.49 0.80
N PRO A 311 8.25 28.42 1.39
CA PRO A 311 9.46 28.96 0.76
C PRO A 311 10.58 27.91 0.65
N GLU A 312 10.62 26.95 1.57
CA GLU A 312 11.66 25.92 1.64
C GLU A 312 11.29 24.68 0.82
N GLN A 313 12.17 24.30 -0.12
CA GLN A 313 11.96 23.12 -0.97
C GLN A 313 11.77 21.83 -0.17
N TYR A 314 12.50 21.69 0.94
CA TYR A 314 12.42 20.53 1.82
C TYR A 314 11.00 20.30 2.34
N HIS A 315 10.33 21.34 2.84
CA HIS A 315 8.95 21.23 3.34
C HIS A 315 7.95 20.94 2.22
N ARG A 316 8.14 21.52 1.03
CA ARG A 316 7.29 21.22 -0.13
C ARG A 316 7.39 19.73 -0.49
N GLU A 317 8.60 19.18 -0.53
CA GLU A 317 8.83 17.76 -0.83
C GLU A 317 8.16 16.82 0.18
N LEU A 318 8.32 17.08 1.50
CA LEU A 318 7.65 16.29 2.54
C LEU A 318 6.12 16.36 2.43
N ALA A 319 5.57 17.53 2.13
CA ALA A 319 4.14 17.71 1.96
C ALA A 319 3.62 17.00 0.71
N TYR A 320 4.34 17.08 -0.41
CA TYR A 320 4.03 16.32 -1.63
C TYR A 320 4.09 14.81 -1.40
N ASP A 321 5.06 14.33 -0.62
CA ASP A 321 5.18 12.91 -0.30
C ASP A 321 3.96 12.42 0.51
N LEU A 322 3.56 13.12 1.57
CA LEU A 322 2.35 12.76 2.34
C LEU A 322 1.06 12.86 1.51
N LEU A 323 0.94 13.87 0.65
CA LEU A 323 -0.20 13.99 -0.27
C LEU A 323 -0.24 12.83 -1.27
N ARG A 324 0.90 12.49 -1.87
CA ARG A 324 1.02 11.38 -2.81
C ARG A 324 0.61 10.08 -2.14
N TRP A 325 0.99 9.89 -0.89
CA TRP A 325 0.64 8.70 -0.12
C TRP A 325 -0.84 8.63 0.23
N ARG A 326 -1.40 9.71 0.75
CA ARG A 326 -2.85 9.80 0.99
C ARG A 326 -3.64 9.55 -0.30
N GLN A 327 -3.16 10.05 -1.44
CA GLN A 327 -3.78 9.82 -2.75
C GLN A 327 -3.60 8.37 -3.25
N ALA A 328 -2.45 7.76 -2.99
CA ALA A 328 -2.18 6.36 -3.35
C ALA A 328 -3.04 5.38 -2.52
N GLY A 329 -3.34 5.76 -1.27
CA GLY A 329 -4.27 5.07 -0.37
C GLY A 329 -3.88 3.64 0.00
N TYR A 330 -2.67 3.19 -0.34
CA TYR A 330 -2.00 1.99 0.18
C TYR A 330 -0.49 2.15 -0.02
N GLY A 331 0.31 1.73 0.96
CA GLY A 331 1.75 1.60 0.81
C GLY A 331 2.07 0.47 -0.16
N TRP A 332 2.58 0.79 -1.36
CA TRP A 332 2.96 -0.26 -2.30
C TRP A 332 4.38 -0.74 -2.05
N PRO A 333 4.65 -2.06 -2.13
CA PRO A 333 6.02 -2.53 -2.10
C PRO A 333 6.79 -1.89 -3.26
N PRO A 334 8.04 -1.48 -3.04
CA PRO A 334 8.91 -1.03 -4.11
C PRO A 334 8.82 -2.07 -5.23
N LEU A 335 8.69 -1.61 -6.49
CA LEU A 335 8.67 -2.52 -7.64
C LEU A 335 9.92 -3.40 -7.73
N TRP A 336 10.96 -2.97 -7.03
CA TRP A 336 12.31 -3.49 -6.94
C TRP A 336 12.55 -4.36 -5.69
N SER A 337 11.50 -4.79 -4.97
CA SER A 337 11.59 -5.40 -3.63
C SER A 337 12.39 -6.71 -3.52
N ASP A 338 12.86 -7.30 -4.61
CA ASP A 338 13.72 -8.50 -4.61
C ASP A 338 15.15 -8.26 -4.07
N GLY A 339 15.38 -7.21 -3.26
CA GLY A 339 16.69 -6.98 -2.66
C GLY A 339 17.79 -6.75 -3.69
N LEU A 340 17.43 -6.39 -4.92
CA LEU A 340 18.33 -5.74 -5.87
C LEU A 340 18.57 -4.33 -5.34
N ILE A 341 19.33 -4.28 -4.25
CA ILE A 341 20.30 -3.22 -3.97
C ILE A 341 20.83 -2.81 -5.34
N TRP A 342 20.55 -1.55 -5.72
CA TRP A 342 21.35 -0.77 -6.65
C TRP A 342 22.56 -1.56 -7.17
N PRO A 343 22.50 -2.18 -8.35
CA PRO A 343 23.62 -3.02 -8.74
C PRO A 343 24.72 -2.12 -9.30
N PRO A 344 25.85 -2.75 -9.58
CA PRO A 344 27.10 -2.68 -8.85
C PRO A 344 27.83 -1.34 -9.09
N LYS A 345 28.89 -1.08 -8.32
CA LYS A 345 29.93 -0.04 -8.54
C LYS A 345 29.75 0.67 -9.90
N ARG A 346 29.18 1.88 -9.90
CA ARG A 346 29.13 2.77 -11.08
C ARG A 346 30.49 2.64 -11.75
N ASN A 347 30.54 2.35 -13.05
CA ASN A 347 31.82 2.29 -13.76
C ASN A 347 32.49 3.65 -13.56
N THR A 348 33.44 3.68 -12.61
CA THR A 348 33.88 4.94 -12.00
C THR A 348 34.58 5.77 -13.04
N TYR A 349 35.22 5.14 -14.04
CA TYR A 349 35.89 5.81 -15.13
C TYR A 349 34.95 6.61 -16.02
N VAL A 350 33.83 6.04 -16.49
CA VAL A 350 32.86 6.79 -17.33
C VAL A 350 32.18 7.90 -16.52
N THR A 351 31.92 7.67 -15.24
CA THR A 351 31.29 8.69 -14.37
C THR A 351 32.25 9.82 -14.00
N VAL A 352 33.53 9.51 -13.75
CA VAL A 352 34.59 10.49 -13.51
C VAL A 352 34.85 11.27 -14.78
N TRP A 353 34.90 10.61 -15.94
CA TRP A 353 35.04 11.28 -17.24
C TRP A 353 33.87 12.21 -17.56
N LEU A 354 32.62 11.76 -17.39
CA LEU A 354 31.45 12.63 -17.58
C LEU A 354 31.50 13.84 -16.64
N LYS A 355 32.05 13.68 -15.43
CA LYS A 355 32.26 14.78 -14.50
C LYS A 355 33.43 15.69 -14.88
N GLU A 356 34.49 15.17 -15.49
CA GLU A 356 35.69 15.93 -15.86
C GLU A 356 35.54 16.66 -17.20
N VAL A 357 35.04 15.98 -18.24
CA VAL A 357 34.90 16.54 -19.59
C VAL A 357 33.65 17.39 -19.73
N LEU A 358 32.51 16.96 -19.17
CA LEU A 358 31.29 17.77 -19.24
C LEU A 358 31.18 18.79 -18.11
N SER A 359 32.11 18.76 -17.14
CA SER A 359 32.39 19.65 -15.98
C SER A 359 31.26 20.35 -15.21
N ARG A 360 30.01 20.39 -15.67
CA ARG A 360 28.83 21.03 -15.07
C ARG A 360 27.49 20.44 -15.51
N SER A 361 27.41 19.62 -16.57
CA SER A 361 26.12 19.42 -17.25
C SER A 361 25.45 18.05 -17.05
N LEU A 362 26.11 16.96 -16.64
CA LEU A 362 25.44 15.67 -16.38
C LEU A 362 25.72 15.15 -14.96
N SER A 363 24.67 14.76 -14.26
CA SER A 363 24.74 14.22 -12.89
C SER A 363 25.01 12.71 -12.82
N TYR A 364 24.74 11.98 -13.91
CA TYR A 364 25.00 10.54 -14.10
C TYR A 364 25.08 10.19 -15.61
N ASN A 365 25.48 8.96 -15.96
CA ASN A 365 25.40 8.47 -17.35
C ASN A 365 23.95 8.00 -17.64
N PRO A 366 23.17 8.71 -18.48
CA PRO A 366 21.77 8.38 -18.78
C PRO A 366 21.58 7.09 -19.57
N PHE A 367 22.63 6.53 -20.17
CA PHE A 367 22.53 5.36 -21.04
C PHE A 367 23.10 4.09 -20.39
N SER A 368 23.81 4.21 -19.28
CA SER A 368 24.49 3.09 -18.61
C SER A 368 23.55 1.96 -18.19
N ILE A 369 22.32 2.32 -17.81
CA ILE A 369 21.29 1.38 -17.37
C ILE A 369 20.40 1.00 -18.57
N ARG A 370 20.47 -0.28 -18.95
CA ARG A 370 19.70 -0.88 -20.05
C ARG A 370 18.53 -1.75 -19.60
N LYS A 371 18.45 -2.02 -18.29
CA LYS A 371 17.43 -2.85 -17.66
C LYS A 371 16.45 -1.93 -16.94
N ALA A 372 15.16 -2.04 -17.28
CA ALA A 372 14.13 -1.19 -16.68
C ALA A 372 14.07 -1.39 -15.16
N GLU A 373 14.29 -2.62 -14.68
CA GLU A 373 14.33 -2.98 -13.26
C GLU A 373 15.50 -2.37 -12.48
N LEU A 374 16.45 -1.73 -13.16
CA LEU A 374 17.58 -1.07 -12.53
C LEU A 374 17.55 0.45 -12.67
N GLU A 375 16.55 1.00 -13.37
CA GLU A 375 16.49 2.43 -13.71
C GLU A 375 15.72 3.22 -12.64
N PRO A 376 16.41 3.97 -11.75
CA PRO A 376 15.75 4.65 -10.64
C PRO A 376 14.73 5.70 -11.08
N ASN A 377 14.94 6.33 -12.24
CA ASN A 377 14.11 7.41 -12.75
C ASN A 377 13.19 6.95 -13.88
N LEU A 378 12.92 5.63 -14.00
CA LEU A 378 12.21 5.04 -15.15
C LEU A 378 10.95 5.81 -15.53
N PHE A 379 10.23 6.25 -14.51
CA PHE A 379 8.96 6.95 -14.59
C PHE A 379 9.04 8.39 -15.11
N ASN A 380 10.15 9.08 -14.90
CA ASN A 380 10.39 10.42 -15.43
C ASN A 380 10.93 10.36 -16.87
N LEU A 381 11.49 9.21 -17.26
CA LEU A 381 12.14 8.99 -18.55
C LEU A 381 11.20 8.46 -19.63
N PHE A 382 9.90 8.33 -19.32
CA PHE A 382 8.92 7.81 -20.26
C PHE A 382 8.42 8.92 -21.20
N VAL A 383 8.52 8.72 -22.51
CA VAL A 383 8.44 9.83 -23.49
C VAL A 383 7.20 9.80 -24.39
N SER A 384 6.32 8.83 -24.21
CA SER A 384 5.12 8.72 -25.05
C SER A 384 3.86 8.37 -24.26
N GLU A 385 3.00 9.36 -24.09
CA GLU A 385 1.56 9.13 -23.99
C GLU A 385 0.94 9.10 -25.42
N PRO A 386 0.18 8.06 -25.80
CA PRO A 386 0.16 6.76 -25.17
C PRO A 386 0.23 5.59 -26.16
N PHE A 387 1.26 4.76 -26.02
CA PHE A 387 1.15 3.32 -26.33
C PHE A 387 -0.01 2.66 -25.56
N TRP A 388 -0.68 3.36 -24.64
CA TRP A 388 -1.93 2.93 -24.00
C TRP A 388 -3.13 2.93 -24.93
N VAL A 389 -3.06 3.52 -26.13
CA VAL A 389 -4.10 3.43 -27.16
C VAL A 389 -3.51 2.71 -28.37
N LEU A 390 -3.05 1.48 -28.14
CA LEU A 390 -2.75 0.57 -29.24
C LEU A 390 -4.09 0.06 -29.77
N ASN A 391 -4.38 0.32 -31.05
CA ASN A 391 -5.61 -0.08 -31.73
C ASN A 391 -6.94 0.45 -31.15
N GLY A 392 -6.93 1.54 -30.38
CA GLY A 392 -8.15 2.20 -29.87
C GLY A 392 -8.67 1.66 -28.54
N ASP A 393 -8.20 0.50 -28.09
CA ASP A 393 -8.51 -0.05 -26.77
C ASP A 393 -7.40 0.26 -25.77
N SER A 394 -7.82 0.59 -24.55
CA SER A 394 -6.83 0.96 -23.53
C SER A 394 -6.29 -0.26 -22.79
N TRP A 395 -4.97 -0.42 -22.79
CA TRP A 395 -4.25 -1.34 -21.88
C TRP A 395 -4.53 -1.07 -20.38
N ARG A 396 -5.16 0.08 -20.07
CA ARG A 396 -5.67 0.45 -18.75
C ARG A 396 -6.89 -0.34 -18.36
N THR A 397 -7.65 -0.84 -19.34
CA THR A 397 -8.86 -1.61 -19.10
C THR A 397 -8.47 -3.01 -18.62
N PRO A 398 -9.13 -3.55 -17.57
CA PRO A 398 -8.91 -4.93 -17.16
C PRO A 398 -9.29 -5.89 -18.30
N GLN A 399 -8.30 -6.45 -19.00
CA GLN A 399 -8.46 -7.44 -20.06
C GLN A 399 -7.22 -8.32 -20.21
N ALA A 400 -7.37 -9.52 -20.76
CA ALA A 400 -6.24 -10.39 -21.09
C ALA A 400 -5.54 -9.87 -22.35
N ALA A 401 -4.22 -9.69 -22.28
CA ALA A 401 -3.47 -9.07 -23.37
C ALA A 401 -2.09 -9.69 -23.61
N ILE A 402 -1.56 -9.52 -24.82
CA ILE A 402 -0.22 -9.92 -25.23
C ILE A 402 0.44 -8.75 -25.95
N LEU A 403 1.61 -8.32 -25.44
CA LEU A 403 2.47 -7.34 -26.08
C LEU A 403 3.70 -8.04 -26.63
N PHE A 404 3.79 -8.10 -27.95
CA PHE A 404 4.99 -8.56 -28.63
C PHE A 404 5.99 -7.41 -28.75
N GLY A 405 7.28 -7.69 -28.67
CA GLY A 405 8.31 -6.68 -28.90
C GLY A 405 9.69 -7.27 -29.03
N GLU A 406 10.58 -6.56 -29.72
CA GLU A 406 11.96 -6.96 -29.90
C GLU A 406 12.74 -7.04 -28.56
N GLN A 407 13.89 -7.69 -28.58
CA GLN A 407 14.81 -7.67 -27.45
C GLN A 407 15.32 -6.23 -27.24
N GLY A 408 15.21 -5.72 -26.01
CA GLY A 408 15.52 -4.32 -25.71
C GLY A 408 14.44 -3.32 -26.15
N GLY A 409 13.31 -3.79 -26.72
CA GLY A 409 12.21 -2.95 -27.18
C GLY A 409 11.42 -2.21 -26.08
N GLY A 410 11.80 -2.31 -24.80
CA GLY A 410 11.11 -1.61 -23.71
C GLY A 410 9.89 -2.30 -23.11
N LYS A 411 9.67 -3.60 -23.38
CA LYS A 411 8.54 -4.37 -22.83
C LYS A 411 8.42 -4.28 -21.30
N THR A 412 9.53 -4.50 -20.60
CA THR A 412 9.59 -4.40 -19.13
C THR A 412 9.24 -2.99 -18.64
N THR A 413 9.67 -1.95 -19.38
CA THR A 413 9.28 -0.56 -19.09
C THR A 413 7.77 -0.39 -19.17
N ILE A 414 7.13 -0.88 -20.24
CA ILE A 414 5.67 -0.81 -20.38
C ILE A 414 4.97 -1.55 -19.24
N ALA A 415 5.45 -2.74 -18.86
CA ALA A 415 4.91 -3.47 -17.71
C ALA A 415 4.95 -2.62 -16.43
N PHE A 416 6.08 -1.98 -16.11
CA PHE A 416 6.20 -1.13 -14.92
C PHE A 416 5.38 0.14 -14.98
N MET A 417 5.25 0.74 -16.16
CA MET A 417 4.38 1.89 -16.36
C MET A 417 2.90 1.50 -16.11
N LEU A 418 2.46 0.31 -16.54
CA LEU A 418 1.12 -0.21 -16.20
C LEU A 418 0.95 -0.46 -14.71
N ILE A 419 1.97 -1.01 -14.04
CA ILE A 419 1.89 -1.18 -12.58
C ILE A 419 1.73 0.18 -11.92
N ARG A 420 2.58 1.15 -12.24
CA ARG A 420 2.49 2.51 -11.68
C ARG A 420 1.11 3.09 -11.90
N GLU A 421 0.59 2.99 -13.12
CA GLU A 421 -0.74 3.49 -13.42
C GLU A 421 -1.83 2.79 -12.60
N HIS A 422 -1.83 1.46 -12.50
CA HIS A 422 -2.78 0.73 -11.67
C HIS A 422 -2.67 1.08 -10.17
N ARG A 423 -1.48 1.45 -9.70
CA ARG A 423 -1.24 1.90 -8.32
C ARG A 423 -1.70 3.34 -8.07
N GLU A 424 -1.45 4.24 -9.02
CA GLU A 424 -1.71 5.68 -8.92
C GLU A 424 -3.12 6.08 -9.38
N THR A 425 -3.85 5.20 -10.07
CA THR A 425 -5.22 5.48 -10.50
C THR A 425 -6.10 5.67 -9.26
N ILE A 426 -6.38 6.94 -8.94
CA ILE A 426 -7.37 7.32 -7.95
C ILE A 426 -8.69 6.68 -8.40
N PRO A 427 -9.37 5.92 -7.53
CA PRO A 427 -10.67 5.39 -7.85
C PRO A 427 -11.63 6.55 -8.10
N ASP A 428 -11.90 6.83 -9.37
CA ASP A 428 -13.21 7.35 -9.75
C ASP A 428 -14.22 6.34 -9.20
N ILE A 429 -15.30 6.80 -8.57
CA ILE A 429 -16.33 5.95 -7.95
C ILE A 429 -16.84 4.88 -8.95
N SER A 430 -16.72 5.14 -10.24
CA SER A 430 -17.06 4.22 -11.33
C SER A 430 -15.95 3.24 -11.76
N LYS A 431 -14.69 3.50 -11.45
CA LYS A 431 -13.53 2.72 -11.92
C LYS A 431 -13.13 1.66 -10.90
N LYS A 432 -13.20 0.41 -11.34
CA LYS A 432 -12.75 -0.75 -10.58
C LYS A 432 -11.25 -0.68 -10.32
N ARG A 433 -10.81 -0.90 -9.08
CA ARG A 433 -9.38 -0.95 -8.74
C ARG A 433 -8.76 -2.27 -9.19
N ILE A 434 -7.48 -2.23 -9.55
CA ILE A 434 -6.73 -3.37 -10.07
C ILE A 434 -5.54 -3.59 -9.15
N PHE A 435 -5.38 -4.81 -8.63
CA PHE A 435 -4.18 -5.23 -7.89
C PHE A 435 -3.13 -5.71 -8.90
N PRO A 436 -2.07 -4.92 -9.17
CA PRO A 436 -1.06 -5.27 -10.15
C PRO A 436 -0.01 -6.20 -9.53
N VAL A 437 0.26 -7.30 -10.23
CA VAL A 437 1.25 -8.31 -9.85
C VAL A 437 2.22 -8.47 -11.00
N TYR A 438 3.52 -8.33 -10.74
CA TYR A 438 4.55 -8.50 -11.76
C TYR A 438 5.41 -9.71 -11.47
N PHE A 439 5.74 -10.46 -12.53
CA PHE A 439 6.82 -11.42 -12.45
C PHE A 439 7.52 -11.64 -13.77
N SER A 440 8.77 -12.06 -13.64
CA SER A 440 9.61 -12.51 -14.74
C SER A 440 9.50 -14.03 -14.86
N LEU A 441 9.08 -14.51 -16.03
CA LEU A 441 8.99 -15.95 -16.33
C LEU A 441 10.21 -16.38 -17.15
N GLU A 442 10.91 -17.41 -16.69
CA GLU A 442 11.91 -18.12 -17.48
C GLU A 442 11.39 -19.52 -17.83
N ILE A 443 11.23 -19.81 -19.11
CA ILE A 443 10.79 -21.13 -19.57
C ILE A 443 12.00 -21.98 -19.91
N ASN A 444 12.18 -23.08 -19.17
CA ASN A 444 13.17 -24.08 -19.50
C ASN A 444 12.59 -25.05 -20.55
N PRO A 445 13.21 -25.22 -21.73
CA PRO A 445 12.67 -26.05 -22.81
C PRO A 445 12.70 -27.56 -22.58
N SER A 446 13.12 -28.06 -21.41
CA SER A 446 13.43 -29.48 -21.23
C SER A 446 12.25 -30.40 -20.89
N SER A 447 11.05 -29.87 -20.62
CA SER A 447 9.89 -30.70 -20.25
C SER A 447 8.58 -30.13 -20.80
N GLU A 448 7.66 -31.01 -21.16
CA GLU A 448 6.27 -30.66 -21.45
C GLU A 448 5.63 -30.00 -20.22
N ILE A 449 4.99 -28.85 -20.42
CA ILE A 449 4.45 -28.03 -19.34
C ILE A 449 2.93 -28.16 -19.35
N ALA A 450 2.35 -28.77 -18.31
CA ALA A 450 0.90 -28.85 -18.15
C ALA A 450 0.29 -27.48 -17.74
N PRO A 451 -0.99 -27.19 -18.05
CA PRO A 451 -1.66 -25.95 -17.62
C PRO A 451 -1.56 -25.69 -16.11
N SER A 452 -1.69 -26.76 -15.30
CA SER A 452 -1.58 -26.69 -13.85
C SER A 452 -0.27 -26.07 -13.35
N PHE A 453 0.83 -26.21 -14.10
CA PHE A 453 2.11 -25.59 -13.76
C PHE A 453 2.01 -24.06 -13.80
N PHE A 454 1.36 -23.49 -14.81
CA PHE A 454 1.20 -22.04 -14.92
C PHE A 454 0.32 -21.51 -13.80
N LEU A 455 -0.77 -22.21 -13.44
CA LEU A 455 -1.58 -21.83 -12.28
C LEU A 455 -0.76 -21.85 -10.98
N ASP A 456 0.16 -22.79 -10.81
CA ASP A 456 1.05 -22.83 -9.65
C ASP A 456 2.02 -21.65 -9.63
N VAL A 457 2.60 -21.31 -10.78
CA VAL A 457 3.48 -20.14 -10.92
C VAL A 457 2.72 -18.85 -10.62
N LEU A 458 1.49 -18.71 -11.14
CA LEU A 458 0.64 -17.55 -10.89
C LEU A 458 0.24 -17.45 -9.42
N ALA A 459 -0.23 -18.55 -8.82
CA ALA A 459 -0.60 -18.61 -7.40
C ALA A 459 0.56 -18.19 -6.50
N ASN A 460 1.75 -18.77 -6.72
CA ASN A 460 2.95 -18.40 -5.98
C ASN A 460 3.35 -16.93 -6.15
N THR A 461 3.17 -16.39 -7.36
CA THR A 461 3.50 -15.00 -7.65
C THR A 461 2.54 -14.04 -6.95
N VAL A 462 1.23 -14.31 -7.06
CA VAL A 462 0.20 -13.50 -6.39
C VAL A 462 0.36 -13.59 -4.88
N ALA A 463 0.64 -14.79 -4.33
CA ALA A 463 0.94 -14.97 -2.91
C ALA A 463 2.13 -14.11 -2.45
N ARG A 464 3.22 -14.07 -3.23
CA ARG A 464 4.37 -13.21 -2.93
C ARG A 464 3.98 -11.73 -2.91
N ALA A 465 3.31 -11.26 -3.96
CA ALA A 465 2.87 -9.87 -4.06
C ALA A 465 1.90 -9.48 -2.93
N LEU A 466 0.96 -10.37 -2.58
CA LEU A 466 0.05 -10.18 -1.45
C LEU A 466 0.80 -10.12 -0.12
N LYS A 467 1.73 -11.03 0.13
CA LYS A 467 2.54 -11.02 1.35
C LYS A 467 3.29 -9.69 1.48
N ASP A 468 3.95 -9.23 0.42
CA ASP A 468 4.70 -7.97 0.43
C ASP A 468 3.77 -6.76 0.59
N PHE A 469 2.57 -6.80 0.00
CA PHE A 469 1.53 -5.79 0.20
C PHE A 469 1.01 -5.77 1.64
N LEU A 470 0.72 -6.92 2.25
CA LEU A 470 0.21 -7.02 3.61
C LEU A 470 1.24 -6.66 4.66
N VAL A 471 2.53 -6.85 4.39
CA VAL A 471 3.61 -6.35 5.25
C VAL A 471 3.54 -4.83 5.40
N LEU A 472 3.14 -4.12 4.34
CA LEU A 472 3.01 -2.67 4.33
C LEU A 472 1.61 -2.19 4.74
N ASN A 473 0.58 -3.02 4.50
CA ASN A 473 -0.83 -2.68 4.72
C ASN A 473 -1.55 -3.80 5.51
N PRO A 474 -1.17 -4.11 6.76
CA PRO A 474 -1.76 -5.23 7.51
C PRO A 474 -3.27 -5.08 7.72
N TYR A 475 -3.77 -3.86 7.86
CA TYR A 475 -5.20 -3.59 8.02
C TYR A 475 -6.02 -3.98 6.80
N SER A 476 -5.40 -3.98 5.61
CA SER A 476 -6.05 -4.51 4.42
C SER A 476 -6.47 -5.97 4.60
N PHE A 477 -5.78 -6.78 5.40
CA PHE A 477 -6.22 -8.14 5.70
C PHE A 477 -7.30 -8.18 6.78
N LEU A 478 -7.11 -7.38 7.83
CA LEU A 478 -7.91 -7.43 9.06
C LEU A 478 -9.36 -6.97 8.83
N ASP A 479 -9.54 -6.02 7.90
CA ASP A 479 -10.84 -5.44 7.55
C ASP A 479 -11.61 -6.26 6.49
N HIS A 480 -11.05 -7.35 5.97
CA HIS A 480 -11.75 -8.21 5.02
C HIS A 480 -12.91 -8.99 5.66
N HIS A 481 -13.85 -9.40 4.82
CA HIS A 481 -14.82 -10.44 5.18
C HIS A 481 -14.12 -11.79 5.35
N GLU A 482 -14.67 -12.65 6.21
CA GLU A 482 -14.06 -13.95 6.58
C GLU A 482 -13.73 -14.84 5.36
N ASN A 483 -14.59 -14.89 4.34
CA ASN A 483 -14.30 -15.66 3.11
C ASN A 483 -13.04 -15.17 2.38
N GLN A 484 -12.82 -13.85 2.35
CA GLN A 484 -11.63 -13.27 1.72
C GLN A 484 -10.39 -13.48 2.58
N LYS A 485 -10.51 -13.34 3.91
CA LYS A 485 -9.42 -13.67 4.85
C LYS A 485 -8.98 -15.12 4.66
N PHE A 486 -9.93 -16.05 4.60
CA PHE A 486 -9.67 -17.45 4.32
C PHE A 486 -8.97 -17.65 2.97
N ALA A 487 -9.47 -17.05 1.89
CA ALA A 487 -8.85 -17.20 0.57
C ALA A 487 -7.41 -16.67 0.52
N ILE A 488 -7.14 -15.51 1.14
CA ILE A 488 -5.79 -14.97 1.26
C ILE A 488 -4.90 -15.91 2.08
N ALA A 489 -5.36 -16.37 3.24
CA ALA A 489 -4.62 -17.29 4.10
C ALA A 489 -4.34 -18.63 3.39
N ALA A 490 -5.31 -19.16 2.66
CA ALA A 490 -5.21 -20.38 1.85
C ALA A 490 -4.16 -20.21 0.74
N LEU A 491 -4.19 -19.10 0.01
CA LEU A 491 -3.22 -18.82 -1.07
C LEU A 491 -1.79 -18.70 -0.53
N LEU A 492 -1.62 -17.96 0.58
CA LEU A 492 -0.32 -17.81 1.25
C LEU A 492 0.20 -19.16 1.77
N THR A 493 -0.67 -19.97 2.36
CA THR A 493 -0.34 -21.30 2.89
C THR A 493 0.01 -22.26 1.77
N TYR A 494 -0.76 -22.25 0.68
CA TYR A 494 -0.49 -23.02 -0.53
C TYR A 494 0.91 -22.71 -1.06
N SER A 495 1.24 -21.42 -1.20
CA SER A 495 2.55 -21.00 -1.70
C SER A 495 3.71 -21.34 -0.76
N ALA A 496 3.50 -21.26 0.55
CA ALA A 496 4.49 -21.64 1.55
C ALA A 496 4.63 -23.16 1.71
N GLY A 497 3.70 -23.95 1.17
CA GLY A 497 3.62 -25.41 1.29
C GLY A 497 3.12 -25.92 2.65
N SER A 498 3.15 -25.11 3.71
CA SER A 498 2.53 -25.43 5.01
C SER A 498 2.31 -24.17 5.86
N THR A 499 1.36 -24.23 6.80
CA THR A 499 1.10 -23.17 7.80
C THR A 499 2.35 -22.82 8.61
N LYS A 500 3.14 -23.83 9.02
CA LYS A 500 4.38 -23.62 9.78
C LYS A 500 5.45 -22.88 8.97
N THR A 501 5.59 -23.22 7.68
CA THR A 501 6.50 -22.52 6.78
C THR A 501 6.04 -21.08 6.56
N LEU A 502 4.73 -20.86 6.40
CA LEU A 502 4.14 -19.53 6.27
C LEU A 502 4.42 -18.67 7.51
N GLU A 503 4.14 -19.18 8.71
CA GLU A 503 4.40 -18.50 9.97
C GLU A 503 5.87 -18.09 10.09
N THR A 504 6.79 -19.00 9.77
CA THR A 504 8.23 -18.73 9.78
C THR A 504 8.60 -17.66 8.76
N ALA A 505 8.01 -17.69 7.56
CA ALA A 505 8.26 -16.70 6.53
C ALA A 505 7.75 -15.30 6.92
N LEU A 506 6.57 -15.21 7.54
CA LEU A 506 6.00 -13.95 8.02
C LEU A 506 6.79 -13.39 9.22
N LYS A 507 7.20 -14.24 10.18
CA LYS A 507 8.04 -13.83 11.31
C LYS A 507 9.43 -13.34 10.91
N ARG A 508 9.92 -13.70 9.72
CA ARG A 508 11.19 -13.19 9.16
C ARG A 508 11.05 -11.80 8.51
N THR A 509 9.83 -11.32 8.34
CA THR A 509 9.58 -9.94 7.92
C THR A 509 9.68 -8.99 9.12
N SER A 510 9.64 -7.67 8.88
CA SER A 510 9.60 -6.68 9.95
C SER A 510 8.29 -6.67 10.75
N LEU A 511 7.27 -7.44 10.36
CA LEU A 511 5.97 -7.49 11.03
C LEU A 511 6.06 -7.91 12.50
N SER A 512 6.96 -8.83 12.87
CA SER A 512 7.07 -9.29 14.25
C SER A 512 7.57 -8.23 15.23
N ASN A 513 8.11 -7.12 14.72
CA ASN A 513 8.64 -6.03 15.55
C ASN A 513 7.54 -5.08 16.04
N HIS A 514 6.32 -5.22 15.54
CA HIS A 514 5.19 -4.33 15.87
C HIS A 514 3.96 -5.15 16.28
N THR A 515 3.15 -4.61 17.22
CA THR A 515 1.95 -5.28 17.74
C THR A 515 0.96 -5.65 16.64
N THR A 516 0.67 -4.70 15.74
CA THR A 516 -0.21 -4.91 14.57
C THR A 516 0.31 -6.01 13.65
N GLY A 517 1.62 -6.09 13.46
CA GLY A 517 2.21 -7.13 12.62
C GLY A 517 2.18 -8.52 13.26
N LYS A 518 2.34 -8.63 14.58
CA LYS A 518 2.09 -9.90 15.30
C LYS A 518 0.63 -10.31 15.18
N TRP A 519 -0.29 -9.38 15.40
CA TRP A 519 -1.72 -9.64 15.26
C TRP A 519 -2.11 -10.09 13.85
N LEU A 520 -1.57 -9.43 12.81
CA LEU A 520 -1.74 -9.87 11.42
C LEU A 520 -1.28 -11.32 11.22
N ILE A 521 -0.09 -11.67 11.72
CA ILE A 521 0.45 -13.03 11.62
C ILE A 521 -0.52 -14.02 12.26
N ASP A 522 -0.96 -13.75 13.49
CA ASP A 522 -1.86 -14.64 14.22
C ASP A 522 -3.19 -14.81 13.46
N GLN A 523 -3.75 -13.72 12.91
CA GLN A 523 -4.98 -13.76 12.12
C GLN A 523 -4.83 -14.55 10.82
N ILE A 524 -3.72 -14.39 10.08
CA ILE A 524 -3.44 -15.19 8.87
C ILE A 524 -3.30 -16.67 9.23
N ILE A 525 -2.57 -16.99 10.31
CA ILE A 525 -2.36 -18.38 10.74
C ILE A 525 -3.66 -19.00 11.22
N GLN A 526 -4.47 -18.28 12.00
CA GLN A 526 -5.79 -18.74 12.44
C GLN A 526 -6.68 -19.11 11.25
N ASN A 527 -6.76 -18.22 10.24
CA ASN A 527 -7.54 -18.46 9.01
C ASN A 527 -6.95 -19.55 8.12
N SER A 528 -5.70 -19.98 8.34
CA SER A 528 -5.07 -21.05 7.57
C SER A 528 -5.31 -22.45 8.11
N TYR A 529 -5.74 -22.61 9.37
CA TYR A 529 -5.87 -23.94 9.99
C TYR A 529 -6.91 -24.82 9.31
N ASP A 530 -8.01 -24.22 8.86
CA ASP A 530 -9.07 -24.91 8.13
C ASP A 530 -8.66 -25.25 6.69
N PHE A 531 -7.58 -24.64 6.20
CA PHE A 531 -7.01 -24.94 4.90
C PHE A 531 -6.00 -26.08 5.01
N HIS A 532 -6.45 -27.28 4.67
CA HIS A 532 -5.56 -28.40 4.43
C HIS A 532 -5.25 -28.46 2.94
N PRO A 533 -4.01 -28.17 2.50
CA PRO A 533 -3.59 -28.47 1.14
C PRO A 533 -3.52 -29.99 1.01
N GLY A 534 -4.68 -30.61 0.78
CA GLY A 534 -4.79 -32.03 0.46
C GLY A 534 -3.97 -32.37 -0.80
N PRO A 535 -3.90 -33.65 -1.19
CA PRO A 535 -3.13 -34.08 -2.35
C PRO A 535 -3.75 -33.52 -3.65
N LYS A 536 -3.32 -32.30 -4.00
CA LYS A 536 -3.60 -31.47 -5.19
C LYS A 536 -4.97 -30.79 -5.22
N LEU A 537 -4.95 -29.47 -4.96
CA LEU A 537 -6.00 -28.55 -5.42
C LEU A 537 -6.25 -28.74 -6.91
N THR A 538 -7.52 -28.78 -7.31
CA THR A 538 -7.90 -28.78 -8.73
C THR A 538 -7.58 -27.42 -9.35
N GLU A 539 -7.57 -27.35 -10.69
CA GLU A 539 -7.36 -26.08 -11.40
C GLU A 539 -8.46 -25.06 -11.05
N MET A 540 -9.70 -25.51 -10.87
CA MET A 540 -10.82 -24.66 -10.48
C MET A 540 -10.65 -24.11 -9.06
N ASP A 541 -10.22 -24.94 -8.10
CA ASP A 541 -9.96 -24.47 -6.73
C ASP A 541 -8.88 -23.38 -6.72
N LYS A 542 -7.83 -23.53 -7.52
CA LYS A 542 -6.76 -22.52 -7.64
C LYS A 542 -7.29 -21.20 -8.21
N ILE A 543 -8.14 -21.26 -9.24
CA ILE A 543 -8.76 -20.07 -9.83
C ILE A 543 -9.70 -19.39 -8.83
N GLU A 544 -10.49 -20.15 -8.07
CA GLU A 544 -11.39 -19.61 -7.06
C GLU A 544 -10.62 -18.93 -5.92
N ILE A 545 -9.57 -19.58 -5.41
CA ILE A 545 -8.68 -18.99 -4.39
C ILE A 545 -8.06 -17.70 -4.92
N LEU A 546 -7.49 -17.71 -6.14
CA LEU A 546 -6.91 -16.52 -6.77
C LEU A 546 -7.94 -15.40 -6.99
N GLN A 547 -9.19 -15.73 -7.28
CA GLN A 547 -10.26 -14.76 -7.49
C GLN A 547 -10.61 -14.02 -6.21
N GLN A 548 -10.60 -14.72 -5.08
CA GLN A 548 -10.99 -14.17 -3.78
C GLN A 548 -9.81 -13.56 -3.01
N ALA A 549 -8.59 -14.04 -3.24
CA ALA A 549 -7.37 -13.57 -2.59
C ALA A 549 -6.87 -12.25 -3.21
N ARG A 550 -7.52 -11.14 -2.86
CA ARG A 550 -7.13 -9.78 -3.26
C ARG A 550 -7.12 -8.89 -2.04
N PRO A 551 -6.28 -7.83 -2.01
CA PRO A 551 -6.36 -6.87 -0.92
C PRO A 551 -7.68 -6.08 -0.95
N LEU A 552 -7.97 -5.40 0.15
CA LEU A 552 -9.22 -4.68 0.32
C LEU A 552 -9.31 -3.54 -0.70
N GLY A 553 -10.52 -3.33 -1.22
CA GLY A 553 -10.79 -2.31 -2.23
C GLY A 553 -10.35 -2.68 -3.65
N PHE A 554 -9.72 -3.83 -3.90
CA PHE A 554 -9.36 -4.27 -5.26
C PHE A 554 -10.37 -5.25 -5.85
N ASP A 555 -10.98 -4.86 -6.97
CA ASP A 555 -11.99 -5.68 -7.65
C ASP A 555 -11.41 -6.72 -8.59
N ASN A 556 -10.18 -6.47 -9.07
CA ASN A 556 -9.52 -7.26 -10.10
C ASN A 556 -8.05 -7.48 -9.74
N THR A 557 -7.46 -8.54 -10.30
CA THR A 557 -6.00 -8.76 -10.28
C THR A 557 -5.49 -8.65 -11.70
N CYS A 558 -4.42 -7.89 -11.94
CA CYS A 558 -3.73 -7.86 -13.23
C CYS A 558 -2.31 -8.40 -13.06
N ILE A 559 -2.00 -9.51 -13.72
CA ILE A 559 -0.72 -10.20 -13.63
C ILE A 559 0.08 -9.91 -14.90
N LEU A 560 1.14 -9.14 -14.75
CA LEU A 560 2.05 -8.72 -15.81
C LEU A 560 3.24 -9.69 -15.86
N VAL A 561 3.34 -10.43 -16.96
CA VAL A 561 4.31 -11.52 -17.09
C VAL A 561 5.34 -11.18 -18.16
N ASP A 562 6.56 -10.92 -17.73
CA ASP A 562 7.68 -10.66 -18.64
C ASP A 562 8.44 -11.95 -18.94
N LEU A 563 8.33 -12.45 -20.18
CA LEU A 563 9.04 -13.66 -20.60
C LEU A 563 10.51 -13.30 -20.91
N LYS A 564 11.41 -13.71 -20.02
CA LYS A 564 12.85 -13.51 -20.22
C LYS A 564 13.44 -14.62 -21.07
N VAL A 565 14.29 -14.20 -22.01
CA VAL A 565 15.10 -15.07 -22.86
C VAL A 565 16.51 -15.06 -22.29
N LYS A 566 17.10 -16.24 -22.03
CA LYS A 566 18.51 -16.29 -21.65
C LYS A 566 19.35 -15.79 -22.82
N ALA A 567 20.32 -14.93 -22.55
CA ALA A 567 21.13 -14.25 -23.57
C ALA A 567 21.83 -15.23 -24.55
N ASN A 568 22.10 -16.46 -24.11
CA ASN A 568 22.81 -17.47 -24.91
C ASN A 568 21.88 -18.50 -25.57
N THR A 569 20.56 -18.37 -25.42
CA THR A 569 19.65 -19.32 -26.05
C THR A 569 19.37 -18.95 -27.51
N GLN A 570 19.49 -19.93 -28.41
CA GLN A 570 19.09 -19.84 -29.82
C GLN A 570 17.69 -19.22 -29.98
N LYS A 571 17.46 -18.60 -31.16
CA LYS A 571 16.18 -18.03 -31.62
C LYS A 571 14.99 -18.92 -31.24
N PHE A 572 13.84 -18.33 -30.94
CA PHE A 572 12.67 -19.11 -30.59
C PHE A 572 12.23 -20.02 -31.75
N ASN A 573 11.84 -21.23 -31.38
CA ASN A 573 11.32 -22.25 -32.28
C ASN A 573 9.90 -22.65 -31.86
N SER A 574 9.25 -23.44 -32.72
CA SER A 574 7.89 -23.94 -32.47
C SER A 574 7.78 -24.74 -31.16
N THR A 575 8.81 -25.50 -30.77
CA THR A 575 8.80 -26.27 -29.51
C THR A 575 8.63 -25.37 -28.29
N ARG A 576 9.37 -24.26 -28.20
CA ARG A 576 9.23 -23.31 -27.09
C ARG A 576 7.88 -22.59 -27.10
N ALA A 577 7.38 -22.27 -28.29
CA ALA A 577 6.04 -21.69 -28.43
C ALA A 577 4.94 -22.66 -27.96
N ASN A 578 5.08 -23.96 -28.25
CA ASN A 578 4.15 -24.99 -27.80
C ASN A 578 4.10 -25.09 -26.27
N HIS A 579 5.21 -24.85 -25.56
CA HIS A 579 5.21 -24.81 -24.09
C HIS A 579 4.43 -23.63 -23.50
N LEU A 580 4.23 -22.55 -24.27
CA LEU A 580 3.40 -21.41 -23.88
C LEU A 580 1.92 -21.61 -24.18
N GLN A 581 1.57 -22.53 -25.08
CA GLN A 581 0.20 -22.73 -25.52
C GLN A 581 -0.78 -23.04 -24.35
N PRO A 582 -0.44 -23.93 -23.40
CA PRO A 582 -1.27 -24.16 -22.21
C PRO A 582 -1.48 -22.90 -21.37
N PHE A 583 -0.51 -21.98 -21.36
CA PHE A 583 -0.65 -20.72 -20.65
C PHE A 583 -1.68 -19.80 -21.34
N LEU A 584 -1.63 -19.71 -22.67
CA LEU A 584 -2.60 -18.93 -23.45
C LEU A 584 -4.04 -19.44 -23.25
N GLU A 585 -4.21 -20.76 -23.17
CA GLU A 585 -5.51 -21.40 -22.98
C GLU A 585 -6.17 -21.05 -21.65
N ILE A 586 -5.39 -20.87 -20.57
CA ILE A 586 -5.92 -20.51 -19.24
C ILE A 586 -6.19 -19.01 -19.04
N MET A 587 -5.70 -18.13 -19.92
CA MET A 587 -5.86 -16.67 -19.76
C MET A 587 -7.34 -16.23 -19.78
N LEU A 588 -8.17 -16.81 -20.65
CA LEU A 588 -9.60 -16.47 -20.74
C LEU A 588 -10.40 -16.98 -19.53
N PRO A 589 -10.24 -18.24 -19.06
CA PRO A 589 -10.77 -18.68 -17.78
C PRO A 589 -10.41 -17.74 -16.61
N LEU A 590 -9.15 -17.33 -16.51
CA LEU A 590 -8.69 -16.38 -15.49
C LEU A 590 -9.38 -15.02 -15.64
N ALA A 591 -9.50 -14.49 -16.85
CA ALA A 591 -10.16 -13.20 -17.10
C ALA A 591 -11.64 -13.22 -16.66
N ARG A 592 -12.35 -14.33 -16.85
CA ARG A 592 -13.73 -14.51 -16.33
C ARG A 592 -13.78 -14.48 -14.80
N ALA A 593 -12.73 -14.94 -14.14
CA ALA A 593 -12.53 -14.84 -12.69
C ALA A 593 -11.98 -13.46 -12.24
N LYS A 594 -11.98 -12.45 -13.12
CA LYS A 594 -11.42 -11.10 -12.90
C LYS A 594 -9.91 -11.10 -12.61
N ILE A 595 -9.20 -12.10 -13.12
CA ILE A 595 -7.75 -12.21 -13.08
C ILE A 595 -7.24 -12.03 -14.50
N TYR A 596 -6.74 -10.85 -14.80
CA TYR A 596 -6.26 -10.50 -16.13
C TYR A 596 -4.78 -10.81 -16.22
N VAL A 597 -4.36 -11.47 -17.28
CA VAL A 597 -2.95 -11.78 -17.53
C VAL A 597 -2.50 -10.99 -18.74
N ASN A 598 -1.41 -10.23 -18.58
CA ASN A 598 -0.79 -9.42 -19.62
C ASN A 598 0.61 -9.98 -19.89
N LEU A 599 0.78 -10.65 -21.02
CA LEU A 599 2.04 -11.28 -21.40
C LEU A 599 2.90 -10.35 -22.23
N PHE A 600 4.19 -10.24 -21.88
CA PHE A 600 5.18 -9.49 -22.64
C PHE A 600 6.12 -10.48 -23.32
N LEU A 601 5.96 -10.64 -24.62
CA LEU A 601 6.60 -11.71 -25.39
C LEU A 601 7.62 -11.18 -26.42
N PRO A 602 8.71 -11.91 -26.68
CA PRO A 602 9.56 -11.70 -27.84
C PRO A 602 8.79 -11.72 -29.17
N LEU A 603 9.05 -10.77 -30.06
CA LEU A 603 8.36 -10.63 -31.34
C LEU A 603 8.47 -11.88 -32.24
N ASP A 604 9.59 -12.61 -32.18
CA ASP A 604 9.82 -13.81 -32.99
C ASP A 604 8.94 -15.01 -32.61
N LEU A 605 8.28 -14.97 -31.44
CA LEU A 605 7.28 -15.96 -31.03
C LEU A 605 5.93 -15.81 -31.73
N LYS A 606 5.58 -14.60 -32.22
CA LYS A 606 4.25 -14.29 -32.73
C LYS A 606 3.76 -15.27 -33.79
N LYS A 607 4.65 -15.68 -34.70
CA LYS A 607 4.33 -16.61 -35.81
C LYS A 607 4.10 -18.08 -35.39
N TYR A 608 4.43 -18.44 -34.16
CA TYR A 608 4.33 -19.83 -33.68
C TYR A 608 3.20 -20.04 -32.68
N LEU A 609 2.58 -18.97 -32.17
CA LEU A 609 1.56 -19.05 -31.14
C LEU A 609 0.16 -19.04 -31.77
N SER A 610 -0.70 -19.95 -31.30
CA SER A 610 -2.13 -19.94 -31.64
C SER A 610 -2.88 -19.16 -30.57
N ILE A 611 -3.09 -17.87 -30.79
CA ILE A 611 -3.67 -16.96 -29.79
C ILE A 611 -5.21 -17.12 -29.78
N PRO A 612 -5.83 -17.47 -28.63
CA PRO A 612 -7.28 -17.54 -28.50
C PRO A 612 -7.98 -16.22 -28.84
N ALA A 613 -9.17 -16.31 -29.45
CA ALA A 613 -10.02 -15.14 -29.69
C ALA A 613 -10.46 -14.50 -28.36
N GLY A 614 -10.43 -13.17 -28.29
CA GLY A 614 -10.76 -12.40 -27.08
C GLY A 614 -9.55 -12.04 -26.20
N ILE A 615 -8.34 -12.44 -26.58
CA ILE A 615 -7.10 -11.89 -26.03
C ILE A 615 -6.66 -10.72 -26.92
N MET A 616 -6.42 -9.55 -26.31
CA MET A 616 -5.89 -8.39 -27.03
C MET A 616 -4.43 -8.66 -27.43
N VAL A 617 -4.05 -8.32 -28.66
CA VAL A 617 -2.69 -8.55 -29.17
C VAL A 617 -2.15 -7.28 -29.81
N ASP A 618 -1.02 -6.82 -29.31
CA ASP A 618 -0.31 -5.67 -29.88
C ASP A 618 1.18 -5.94 -30.09
N GLU A 619 1.81 -5.05 -30.85
CA GLU A 619 3.25 -5.01 -31.07
C GLU A 619 3.82 -3.68 -30.60
N LEU A 620 4.90 -3.75 -29.83
CA LEU A 620 5.67 -2.60 -29.40
C LEU A 620 6.68 -2.25 -30.48
N THR A 621 6.42 -1.16 -31.18
CA THR A 621 7.28 -0.59 -32.22
C THR A 621 7.72 0.81 -31.83
N TRP A 622 8.99 1.13 -32.07
CA TRP A 622 9.54 2.46 -31.86
C TRP A 622 9.86 3.11 -33.20
N THR A 623 9.34 4.30 -33.43
CA THR A 623 9.76 5.13 -34.56
C THR A 623 11.08 5.83 -34.25
N PRO A 624 11.88 6.20 -35.27
CA PRO A 624 13.10 6.98 -35.07
C PRO A 624 12.87 8.25 -34.24
N ALA A 625 11.78 8.98 -34.50
CA ALA A 625 11.44 10.20 -33.76
C ALA A 625 11.14 9.92 -32.28
N GLU A 626 10.51 8.80 -31.94
CA GLU A 626 10.27 8.42 -30.54
C GLU A 626 11.57 8.03 -29.83
N LEU A 627 12.48 7.35 -30.53
CA LEU A 627 13.80 7.02 -30.00
C LEU A 627 14.65 8.28 -29.74
N GLU A 628 14.61 9.26 -30.65
CA GLU A 628 15.27 10.55 -30.45
C GLU A 628 14.70 11.31 -29.25
N LYS A 629 13.37 11.37 -29.14
CA LYS A 629 12.72 11.96 -27.97
C LYS A 629 13.11 11.23 -26.68
N LEU A 630 13.20 9.90 -26.70
CA LEU A 630 13.65 9.09 -25.57
C LEU A 630 15.09 9.42 -25.16
N VAL A 631 16.01 9.54 -26.12
CA VAL A 631 17.38 9.98 -25.86
C VAL A 631 17.40 11.39 -25.26
N GLY A 632 16.61 12.31 -25.82
CA GLY A 632 16.50 13.68 -25.33
C GLY A 632 15.96 13.78 -23.90
N ALA A 633 14.94 13.01 -23.54
CA ALA A 633 14.40 12.99 -22.18
C ALA A 633 15.43 12.47 -21.16
N ARG A 634 16.18 11.40 -21.50
CA ARG A 634 17.23 10.88 -20.61
C ARG A 634 18.38 11.86 -20.43
N LEU A 635 18.80 12.54 -21.50
CA LEU A 635 19.80 13.61 -21.41
C LEU A 635 19.27 14.79 -20.58
N SER A 636 18.02 15.19 -20.80
CA SER A 636 17.39 16.30 -20.08
C SER A 636 17.33 16.00 -18.58
N GLU A 637 16.87 14.80 -18.19
CA GLU A 637 16.83 14.38 -16.79
C GLU A 637 18.23 14.34 -16.17
N ALA A 638 19.20 13.71 -16.86
CA ALA A 638 20.56 13.62 -16.35
C ALA A 638 21.24 15.00 -16.25
N SER A 639 20.82 15.96 -17.07
CA SER A 639 21.39 17.31 -17.14
C SER A 639 20.61 18.41 -16.43
N LYS A 640 19.46 18.08 -15.83
CA LYS A 640 18.50 19.08 -15.33
C LYS A 640 18.08 20.08 -16.41
N GLY A 641 17.90 19.59 -17.64
CA GLY A 641 17.39 20.34 -18.79
C GLY A 641 18.45 21.08 -19.62
N LEU A 642 19.74 20.99 -19.28
CA LEU A 642 20.81 21.68 -20.02
C LEU A 642 21.13 21.02 -21.36
N ILE A 643 20.96 19.70 -21.45
CA ILE A 643 21.22 18.89 -22.64
C ILE A 643 19.94 18.13 -22.95
N VAL A 644 19.33 18.40 -24.10
CA VAL A 644 18.07 17.78 -24.55
C VAL A 644 18.23 16.96 -25.82
N SER A 645 19.45 16.86 -26.36
CA SER A 645 19.74 16.13 -27.60
C SER A 645 21.16 15.60 -27.61
N LEU A 646 21.40 14.53 -28.38
CA LEU A 646 22.71 13.90 -28.47
C LEU A 646 23.74 14.82 -29.15
N SER A 647 23.34 15.69 -30.07
CA SER A 647 24.22 16.67 -30.72
C SER A 647 24.80 17.68 -29.74
N GLN A 648 24.09 18.02 -28.67
CA GLN A 648 24.59 18.89 -27.61
C GLN A 648 25.60 18.21 -26.66
N LEU A 649 25.71 16.87 -26.72
CA LEU A 649 26.69 16.12 -25.94
C LEU A 649 28.10 16.20 -26.55
N PHE A 650 28.19 16.51 -27.85
CA PHE A 650 29.42 16.59 -28.62
C PHE A 650 29.61 18.02 -29.16
N ASP A 651 30.82 18.40 -29.55
CA ASP A 651 31.08 19.73 -30.13
C ASP A 651 30.37 19.92 -31.49
N ARG A 652 30.27 21.18 -31.93
CA ARG A 652 29.40 21.68 -33.04
C ARG A 652 29.53 20.98 -34.40
N ASP A 653 30.48 20.08 -34.58
CA ASP A 653 30.77 19.38 -35.84
C ASP A 653 30.05 18.02 -35.98
N VAL A 654 29.25 17.58 -34.99
CA VAL A 654 28.40 16.39 -35.14
C VAL A 654 27.22 16.69 -36.03
N LEU A 655 27.15 16.00 -37.18
CA LEU A 655 26.04 16.13 -38.10
C LEU A 655 24.81 15.42 -37.53
N GLU A 656 23.64 16.04 -37.65
CA GLU A 656 22.35 15.42 -37.32
C GLU A 656 22.14 14.08 -38.06
N GLU A 657 22.78 13.94 -39.21
CA GLU A 657 22.87 12.70 -39.98
C GLU A 657 23.52 11.55 -39.20
N ASP A 658 24.57 11.79 -38.42
CA ASP A 658 25.27 10.75 -37.65
C ASP A 658 24.38 10.18 -36.53
N ILE A 659 23.57 11.04 -35.90
CA ILE A 659 22.57 10.63 -34.91
C ILE A 659 21.48 9.80 -35.59
N THR A 660 21.00 10.26 -36.75
CA THR A 660 20.03 9.52 -37.56
C THR A 660 20.54 8.13 -37.93
N ARG A 661 21.84 8.00 -38.25
CA ARG A 661 22.48 6.71 -38.54
C ARG A 661 22.51 5.78 -37.32
N LEU A 662 22.80 6.29 -36.11
CA LEU A 662 22.75 5.51 -34.87
C LEU A 662 21.34 5.03 -34.56
N VAL A 663 20.35 5.92 -34.67
CA VAL A 663 18.93 5.59 -34.45
C VAL A 663 18.48 4.53 -35.44
N LYS A 664 18.84 4.67 -36.72
CA LYS A 664 18.55 3.67 -37.76
C LYS A 664 19.23 2.33 -37.48
N ALA A 665 20.48 2.33 -37.04
CA ALA A 665 21.22 1.11 -36.70
C ALA A 665 20.71 0.42 -35.44
N ALA A 666 20.11 1.15 -34.50
CA ALA A 666 19.43 0.58 -33.36
C ALA A 666 18.13 -0.16 -33.74
N GLY A 667 17.61 0.08 -34.95
CA GLY A 667 16.31 -0.42 -35.39
C GLY A 667 15.20 0.12 -34.49
N ASN A 668 14.27 -0.74 -34.08
CA ASN A 668 13.13 -0.38 -33.24
C ASN A 668 13.40 -0.64 -31.74
N SER A 669 14.67 -0.66 -31.30
CA SER A 669 15.06 -1.10 -29.95
C SER A 669 15.81 -0.01 -29.17
N PRO A 670 15.16 0.61 -28.15
CA PRO A 670 15.82 1.51 -27.21
C PRO A 670 17.05 0.89 -26.55
N GLY A 671 16.96 -0.39 -26.15
CA GLY A 671 18.07 -1.10 -25.51
C GLY A 671 19.31 -1.21 -26.40
N THR A 672 19.11 -1.43 -27.71
CA THR A 672 20.19 -1.40 -28.70
C THR A 672 20.73 0.02 -28.86
N LEU A 673 19.86 1.03 -28.96
CA LEU A 673 20.29 2.43 -29.08
C LEU A 673 21.17 2.86 -27.91
N PHE A 674 20.78 2.55 -26.67
CA PHE A 674 21.57 2.87 -25.48
C PHE A 674 22.91 2.11 -25.45
N LYS A 675 22.96 0.88 -25.97
CA LYS A 675 24.22 0.14 -26.14
C LYS A 675 25.15 0.88 -27.12
N LEU A 676 24.64 1.25 -28.29
CA LEU A 676 25.43 1.95 -29.31
C LEU A 676 25.92 3.30 -28.83
N ILE A 677 25.08 4.08 -28.14
CA ILE A 677 25.48 5.38 -27.58
C ILE A 677 26.55 5.22 -26.50
N ASN A 678 26.44 4.23 -25.59
CA ASN A 678 27.50 3.99 -24.62
C ASN A 678 28.81 3.57 -25.28
N GLN A 679 28.77 2.67 -26.26
CA GLN A 679 29.98 2.25 -27.00
C GLN A 679 30.64 3.43 -27.71
N LEU A 680 29.84 4.31 -28.31
CA LEU A 680 30.33 5.55 -28.91
C LEU A 680 31.02 6.44 -27.87
N ILE A 681 30.40 6.65 -26.70
CA ILE A 681 30.98 7.44 -25.61
C ILE A 681 32.29 6.80 -25.14
N GLU A 682 32.32 5.49 -24.91
CA GLU A 682 33.50 4.74 -24.46
C GLU A 682 34.68 4.87 -25.43
N LEU A 683 34.44 4.70 -26.74
CA LEU A 683 35.51 4.84 -27.74
C LEU A 683 36.00 6.29 -27.89
N GLN A 684 35.13 7.29 -27.69
CA GLN A 684 35.57 8.69 -27.69
C GLN A 684 36.43 9.03 -26.47
N ILE A 685 36.13 8.42 -25.31
CA ILE A 685 36.96 8.55 -24.09
C ILE A 685 38.39 8.09 -24.37
N GLU A 686 38.55 6.92 -25.02
CA GLU A 686 39.85 6.33 -25.29
C GLU A 686 40.70 7.17 -26.25
N LYS A 687 40.08 7.85 -27.22
CA LYS A 687 40.78 8.66 -28.22
C LYS A 687 41.27 10.02 -27.70
N THR A 688 40.86 10.46 -26.51
CA THR A 688 41.23 11.76 -25.89
C THR A 688 40.96 13.03 -26.73
N SER A 689 40.25 12.90 -27.87
CA SER A 689 39.88 13.98 -28.78
C SER A 689 38.36 14.18 -28.72
N PHE A 690 37.91 15.33 -28.24
CA PHE A 690 36.50 15.56 -27.88
C PHE A 690 35.74 16.48 -28.85
N SER A 691 36.45 17.14 -29.77
CA SER A 691 35.86 18.16 -30.64
C SER A 691 35.03 17.59 -31.79
N LYS A 692 35.18 16.30 -32.10
CA LYS A 692 34.49 15.69 -33.23
C LYS A 692 34.30 14.20 -33.00
N ILE A 693 33.09 13.70 -33.28
CA ILE A 693 32.90 12.25 -33.46
C ILE A 693 33.72 11.85 -34.68
N ASP A 694 34.85 11.19 -34.42
CA ASP A 694 35.62 10.56 -35.48
C ASP A 694 34.75 9.56 -36.26
N LEU A 695 34.68 9.71 -37.59
CA LEU A 695 33.85 8.88 -38.46
C LEU A 695 34.22 7.40 -38.29
N ASP A 696 35.50 7.08 -38.11
CA ASP A 696 35.96 5.71 -37.89
C ASP A 696 35.39 5.12 -36.59
N THR A 697 35.23 5.92 -35.53
CA THR A 697 34.57 5.49 -34.29
C THR A 697 33.11 5.17 -34.55
N LEU A 698 32.40 6.06 -35.25
CA LEU A 698 30.98 5.86 -35.57
C LEU A 698 30.78 4.61 -36.42
N GLU A 699 31.60 4.42 -37.47
CA GLU A 699 31.56 3.21 -38.30
C GLU A 699 31.83 1.94 -37.50
N THR A 700 32.76 1.99 -36.53
CA THR A 700 33.04 0.85 -35.63
C THR A 700 31.80 0.49 -34.81
N VAL A 701 31.13 1.49 -34.21
CA VAL A 701 29.89 1.28 -33.45
C VAL A 701 28.79 0.73 -34.35
N LEU A 702 28.59 1.29 -35.55
CA LEU A 702 27.57 0.86 -36.51
C LEU A 702 27.81 -0.57 -37.01
N LYS A 703 29.06 -0.98 -37.26
CA LYS A 703 29.41 -2.36 -37.63
C LYS A 703 29.09 -3.37 -36.52
N SER A 704 29.33 -2.99 -35.27
CA SER A 704 28.99 -3.84 -34.11
C SER A 704 27.49 -4.09 -33.97
N ALA A 705 26.64 -3.16 -34.45
CA ALA A 705 25.18 -3.31 -34.47
C ALA A 705 24.72 -4.40 -35.45
N ASN A 706 25.39 -4.51 -36.61
CA ASN A 706 25.04 -5.45 -37.67
C ASN A 706 25.47 -6.90 -37.39
N GLY A 707 26.15 -7.15 -36.26
CA GLY A 707 26.67 -8.48 -35.92
C GLY A 707 27.78 -8.96 -36.86
N GLU A 708 28.42 -8.05 -37.60
CA GLU A 708 29.51 -8.36 -38.52
C GLU A 708 30.87 -8.58 -37.81
N GLU A 709 30.92 -8.34 -36.50
CA GLU A 709 32.12 -8.62 -35.70
C GLU A 709 32.03 -10.00 -35.03
N GLY A 710 32.76 -10.96 -35.60
CA GLY A 710 33.31 -12.10 -34.86
C GLY A 710 34.45 -11.67 -33.95
N SER A 711 34.23 -10.67 -33.09
CA SER A 711 35.28 -10.12 -32.23
C SER A 711 35.33 -10.84 -30.86
N PRO A 712 36.50 -11.33 -30.43
CA PRO A 712 36.72 -11.88 -29.10
C PRO A 712 36.98 -10.74 -28.11
N LEU A 713 36.03 -10.47 -27.21
CA LEU A 713 36.23 -9.68 -26.00
C LEU A 713 35.78 -10.47 -24.78
#